data_AF-A0A349NFC2-F1
#
_entry.id   AF-A0A349NFC2-F1
#
_cell.length_a   1.000
_cell.length_b   1.000
_cell.length_c   1.000
_cell.angle_alpha   90.00
_cell.angle_beta   90.00
_cell.angle_gamma   90.00
#
_symmetry.space_group_name_H-M   'P 1'
#
loop_
_entity.id
_entity.type
_entity.pdbx_description
1 polymer ?
#
loop_
_entity_poly.entity_id
_entity_poly.type
_entity_poly.pdbx_seq_one_letter_code
_entity_poly.pdbx_strand_id
1 'polypeptide(L)'
;MQTIYEEVKTPYKYGMIMAPKDNYHKMDCPTVFQEKGKWYMTYVVYNGKDGLDGRGYETWLAESSDLLHWKTLGRVLSYKSDGWDMNQRGGFPSLIDWTWDGSYQMQKYKGRHWMTYIGGHGTGYEAVREPLNIGLAWTKGYITSAHEWDSADAPLMSIKDKDAQWWEKLVQYKSTVYWDRTQKLGYPFVMFYNAGGVNAVNKIKAERIGIALSRDMTHWLRYKDNPVYFHESPGVITGDAQIVRMGDKYVMFYFSAFNPSRKYNAYNTFSVSRDLIHWQDWDGTDLIYPSRPYDDMFAHKSYVVKHNGVVYHFYCAVDKAGQRGIAVATSVPMGRSDVHFLAPEKTGKRVLMDMDKGWTVMFGKTNADSITAKLSPMKVNLPNNLDDYYGYRQLKHGNLHGSASYSRSFTIDKEKGKCYFLEFQGIGDYATIILNGHEYDKVLVGRTVYTLNITDDIKDGANELKVEVDHPAYQTASPWICGGCSSEWGFSEGSQPFGIFRPVTLVETDNIRIEPFGVHIWNNAACDSVFIDTEIKNYSNKKETVQLVSKLNQASGKPYFRLPVEVCLEAGEKKIIHQYSKIESPHRWGLEDPYLYSLTSMVKRGDSLTDEVNTEFGIRNISWPVHRQNGDPCFYLNNKKVFINGTCDYEHLFGQSHAFSHEEIASRVKMMRQCGFNAFRESHQPHNLYYQQLFDEQGMLFWSQFSAHIWFDTDTFRTVFKDMLRRYIRERRNSPSIILWGLQNESALPKSFAEECSDIIRKMDPTCMDQRAITTCNGGQGTDWNVIQNWSGTYGGNAENYDKELKRPDQLLNGEYGAWRTLGLHGISKYSEESFARLLKLKSLKALSVKDSVCGHFQWCFVSHENPGRVQPDEALRRIDKVGPFNYKGIFSPWEQPTEAFYMYRNLFVDSTCDTITPTAADRNHDLIKGAKDYTYLYRLNCGGDSYKDHYGQTWLQDDSTYSESWSAQFGLNPYLASQGHITDKIHGTDDDSLFQYFRWGRHELKFHFKVPDGKYRVELYFAEPWLGARYGAAIDCEGERIFDVAINDSTVITDFDPWAEAGYAGACKKVVEADSKGGLLTVSFPEVKAGEAVISAIAVATDDPHNRSFHPILSASYNPHMWS
;
A
#
# COMPACT_ATOMS: atom_id res chain seq x y z
N MET A 1 -4.33 29.30 16.81
CA MET A 1 -3.60 28.12 16.30
C MET A 1 -4.58 27.04 15.88
N GLN A 2 -5.27 26.34 16.79
CA GLN A 2 -6.21 25.26 16.44
C GLN A 2 -7.23 25.65 15.33
N THR A 3 -7.92 26.79 15.45
CA THR A 3 -8.87 27.23 14.43
C THR A 3 -8.25 27.40 13.04
N ILE A 4 -6.98 27.84 12.97
CA ILE A 4 -6.26 27.94 11.69
C ILE A 4 -5.91 26.54 11.19
N TYR A 5 -5.45 25.65 12.07
CA TYR A 5 -5.20 24.26 11.71
C TYR A 5 -6.45 23.59 11.12
N GLU A 6 -7.61 23.71 11.77
CA GLU A 6 -8.87 23.17 11.25
C GLU A 6 -9.26 23.75 9.88
N GLU A 7 -8.95 25.02 9.63
CA GLU A 7 -9.22 25.71 8.36
C GLU A 7 -8.27 25.27 7.23
N VAL A 8 -7.01 24.93 7.54
CA VAL A 8 -5.96 24.69 6.54
C VAL A 8 -5.52 23.23 6.42
N LYS A 9 -5.99 22.34 7.30
CA LYS A 9 -5.63 20.92 7.27
C LYS A 9 -6.07 20.29 5.95
N THR A 10 -5.21 19.46 5.39
CA THR A 10 -5.43 18.72 4.13
C THR A 10 -5.20 17.23 4.35
N PRO A 11 -6.09 16.54 5.08
CA PRO A 11 -5.86 15.15 5.48
C PRO A 11 -5.98 14.16 4.31
N TYR A 12 -6.57 14.57 3.18
CA TYR A 12 -6.81 13.70 2.02
C TYR A 12 -5.75 13.90 0.95
N LYS A 13 -4.84 12.93 0.78
CA LYS A 13 -3.82 13.00 -0.27
C LYS A 13 -4.36 12.45 -1.59
N TYR A 14 -4.82 13.34 -2.47
CA TYR A 14 -5.26 12.99 -3.84
C TYR A 14 -4.17 12.22 -4.62
N GLY A 15 -2.90 12.63 -4.47
CA GLY A 15 -1.77 11.94 -5.10
C GLY A 15 -0.84 12.87 -5.86
N MET A 16 0.06 12.27 -6.63
CA MET A 16 0.91 12.98 -7.59
C MET A 16 0.04 13.67 -8.64
N ILE A 17 0.39 14.86 -9.09
CA ILE A 17 -0.29 15.55 -10.20
C ILE A 17 0.66 15.80 -11.37
N MET A 18 1.97 15.73 -11.10
CA MET A 18 3.03 15.86 -12.09
C MET A 18 4.22 14.99 -11.69
N ALA A 19 4.64 14.09 -12.58
CA ALA A 19 5.84 13.28 -12.43
C ALA A 19 6.78 13.49 -13.63
N PRO A 20 8.10 13.36 -13.43
CA PRO A 20 9.07 13.28 -14.52
C PRO A 20 8.73 12.20 -15.55
N LYS A 21 9.07 12.45 -16.82
CA LYS A 21 8.88 11.48 -17.92
C LYS A 21 9.97 10.41 -18.00
N ASP A 22 10.97 10.49 -17.13
CA ASP A 22 12.10 9.58 -17.02
C ASP A 22 12.63 9.58 -15.57
N ASN A 23 13.53 8.65 -15.25
CA ASN A 23 14.15 8.53 -13.92
C ASN A 23 15.35 9.47 -13.71
N TYR A 24 15.61 10.38 -14.66
CA TYR A 24 16.76 11.27 -14.65
C TYR A 24 16.38 12.69 -14.24
N HIS A 25 15.16 13.15 -14.53
CA HIS A 25 14.70 14.47 -14.14
C HIS A 25 14.02 14.48 -12.76
N LYS A 26 14.08 15.64 -12.09
CA LYS A 26 13.39 15.89 -10.81
C LYS A 26 12.56 17.15 -10.94
N MET A 27 11.30 17.12 -10.47
CA MET A 27 10.45 18.30 -10.38
C MET A 27 10.35 18.79 -8.93
N ASP A 28 10.30 20.10 -8.74
CA ASP A 28 10.26 20.68 -7.39
C ASP A 28 9.61 22.10 -7.36
N CYS A 29 9.41 22.65 -6.16
CA CYS A 29 9.00 24.02 -5.85
C CYS A 29 7.77 24.53 -6.64
N PRO A 30 6.59 23.91 -6.48
CA PRO A 30 5.36 24.41 -7.11
C PRO A 30 5.01 25.82 -6.60
N THR A 31 4.52 26.67 -7.50
CA THR A 31 3.93 27.99 -7.20
C THR A 31 2.71 28.20 -8.07
N VAL A 32 1.52 28.26 -7.46
CA VAL A 32 0.22 28.28 -8.15
C VAL A 32 -0.40 29.68 -8.15
N PHE A 33 -0.96 30.08 -9.29
CA PHE A 33 -1.68 31.34 -9.46
C PHE A 33 -2.85 31.18 -10.45
N GLN A 34 -3.77 32.14 -10.45
CA GLN A 34 -4.94 32.13 -11.33
C GLN A 34 -4.86 33.26 -12.35
N GLU A 35 -5.30 33.01 -13.58
CA GLU A 35 -5.47 34.03 -14.62
C GLU A 35 -6.66 33.64 -15.52
N LYS A 36 -7.63 34.54 -15.67
CA LYS A 36 -8.82 34.37 -16.54
C LYS A 36 -9.60 33.05 -16.31
N GLY A 37 -9.81 32.68 -15.05
CA GLY A 37 -10.60 31.49 -14.68
C GLY A 37 -9.88 30.15 -14.91
N LYS A 38 -8.58 30.18 -15.23
CA LYS A 38 -7.70 29.00 -15.26
C LYS A 38 -6.61 29.12 -14.21
N TRP A 39 -6.09 27.98 -13.79
CA TRP A 39 -4.98 27.85 -12.86
C TRP A 39 -3.68 27.58 -13.62
N TYR A 40 -2.60 28.14 -13.10
CA TYR A 40 -1.26 27.99 -13.64
C TYR A 40 -0.29 27.68 -12.51
N MET A 41 0.73 26.89 -12.82
CA MET A 41 1.77 26.52 -11.88
C MET A 41 3.12 26.74 -12.53
N THR A 42 3.99 27.50 -11.86
CA THR A 42 5.42 27.38 -12.13
C THR A 42 6.03 26.34 -11.22
N TYR A 43 6.98 25.59 -11.74
CA TYR A 43 7.75 24.59 -11.01
C TYR A 43 9.15 24.51 -11.60
N VAL A 44 10.09 23.95 -10.85
CA VAL A 44 11.48 23.81 -11.29
C VAL A 44 11.75 22.38 -11.73
N VAL A 45 12.59 22.23 -12.75
CA VAL A 45 13.06 20.94 -13.23
C VAL A 45 14.58 20.90 -13.14
N TYR A 46 15.12 19.91 -12.44
CA TYR A 46 16.53 19.58 -12.42
C TYR A 46 16.78 18.41 -13.37
N ASN A 47 17.81 18.54 -14.21
CA ASN A 47 18.20 17.54 -15.22
C ASN A 47 19.31 16.61 -14.71
N GLY A 48 19.07 15.94 -13.59
CA GLY A 48 20.01 14.96 -13.02
C GLY A 48 19.40 14.08 -11.93
N LYS A 49 20.00 12.91 -11.74
CA LYS A 49 19.51 11.84 -10.89
C LYS A 49 20.05 11.90 -9.47
N ASP A 50 21.36 12.06 -9.28
CA ASP A 50 22.01 11.96 -7.96
C ASP A 50 22.35 13.32 -7.34
N GLY A 51 22.07 14.39 -8.07
CA GLY A 51 22.31 15.76 -7.65
C GLY A 51 23.71 16.27 -7.92
N LEU A 52 24.59 15.43 -8.47
CA LEU A 52 25.94 15.80 -8.90
C LEU A 52 26.10 15.76 -10.42
N ASP A 53 25.26 14.99 -11.09
CA ASP A 53 25.33 14.62 -12.51
C ASP A 53 24.63 15.59 -13.48
N GLY A 54 23.75 16.44 -12.98
CA GLY A 54 22.95 17.36 -13.78
C GLY A 54 23.55 18.76 -13.89
N ARG A 55 22.94 19.56 -14.76
CA ARG A 55 23.33 20.95 -15.00
C ARG A 55 22.80 21.88 -13.91
N GLY A 56 21.52 21.81 -13.57
CA GLY A 56 20.89 22.68 -12.56
C GLY A 56 19.41 22.91 -12.85
N TYR A 57 18.81 23.96 -12.30
CA TYR A 57 17.38 24.22 -12.46
C TYR A 57 16.99 25.01 -13.71
N GLU A 58 15.91 24.60 -14.35
CA GLU A 58 15.07 25.41 -15.24
C GLU A 58 13.70 25.66 -14.59
N THR A 59 13.03 26.74 -14.97
CA THR A 59 11.64 27.00 -14.55
C THR A 59 10.68 26.69 -15.69
N TRP A 60 9.61 25.97 -15.36
CA TRP A 60 8.58 25.51 -16.27
C TRP A 60 7.20 26.02 -15.85
N LEU A 61 6.26 25.99 -16.79
CA LEU A 61 4.87 26.42 -16.62
C LEU A 61 3.91 25.27 -16.96
N ALA A 62 2.85 25.10 -16.18
CA ALA A 62 1.73 24.21 -16.44
C ALA A 62 0.39 24.95 -16.27
N GLU A 63 -0.68 24.41 -16.87
CA GLU A 63 -2.07 24.88 -16.71
C GLU A 63 -2.99 23.78 -16.15
N SER A 64 -4.06 24.20 -15.48
CA SER A 64 -5.14 23.35 -14.97
C SER A 64 -6.48 24.09 -14.96
N SER A 65 -7.58 23.37 -15.15
CA SER A 65 -8.95 23.88 -14.98
C SER A 65 -9.53 23.64 -13.59
N ASP A 66 -8.99 22.68 -12.83
CA ASP A 66 -9.61 22.13 -11.62
C ASP A 66 -8.66 21.93 -10.44
N LEU A 67 -7.39 22.35 -10.58
CA LEU A 67 -6.29 22.19 -9.61
C LEU A 67 -5.79 20.75 -9.40
N LEU A 68 -6.39 19.76 -10.04
CA LEU A 68 -6.03 18.33 -9.92
C LEU A 68 -5.33 17.82 -11.16
N HIS A 69 -5.82 18.17 -12.35
CA HIS A 69 -5.26 17.72 -13.62
C HIS A 69 -4.41 18.83 -14.25
N TRP A 70 -3.13 18.54 -14.46
CA TRP A 70 -2.14 19.53 -14.89
C TRP A 70 -1.50 19.17 -16.23
N LYS A 71 -1.36 20.17 -17.09
CA LYS A 71 -0.70 20.05 -18.39
C LYS A 71 0.49 20.99 -18.50
N THR A 72 1.69 20.44 -18.69
CA THR A 72 2.90 21.24 -18.95
C THR A 72 2.79 22.01 -20.27
N LEU A 73 3.08 23.31 -20.22
CA LEU A 73 3.09 24.23 -21.36
C LEU A 73 4.49 24.49 -21.92
N GLY A 74 5.53 24.48 -21.08
CA GLY A 74 6.92 24.68 -21.52
C GLY A 74 7.76 25.48 -20.51
N ARG A 75 8.94 25.94 -20.95
CA ARG A 75 9.91 26.69 -20.14
C ARG A 75 9.58 28.17 -20.04
N VAL A 76 9.91 28.79 -18.89
CA VAL A 76 9.86 30.24 -18.67
C VAL A 76 11.21 30.84 -18.27
N LEU A 77 12.11 30.03 -17.67
CA LEU A 77 13.53 30.36 -17.50
C LEU A 77 14.37 29.13 -17.87
N SER A 78 15.06 29.21 -19.00
CA SER A 78 15.89 28.13 -19.55
C SER A 78 17.37 28.36 -19.24
N TYR A 79 18.25 27.35 -19.35
CA TYR A 79 19.68 27.60 -19.13
C TYR A 79 20.26 28.68 -20.06
N LYS A 80 21.23 29.47 -19.57
CA LYS A 80 22.00 30.42 -20.40
C LYS A 80 23.32 29.81 -20.87
N SER A 81 23.96 30.40 -21.85
CA SER A 81 25.33 30.04 -22.28
C SER A 81 26.42 30.52 -21.31
N ASP A 82 26.13 31.61 -20.60
CA ASP A 82 27.07 32.38 -19.78
C ASP A 82 26.32 33.23 -18.76
N GLY A 83 27.06 33.92 -17.88
CA GLY A 83 26.50 34.75 -16.80
C GLY A 83 26.51 34.05 -15.43
N TRP A 84 26.11 34.81 -14.40
CA TRP A 84 26.16 34.36 -13.00
C TRP A 84 25.15 33.26 -12.67
N ASP A 85 24.07 33.15 -13.45
CA ASP A 85 22.94 32.23 -13.28
C ASP A 85 22.86 31.17 -14.40
N MET A 86 23.95 30.93 -15.12
CA MET A 86 23.92 30.13 -16.35
C MET A 86 23.44 28.68 -16.20
N ASN A 87 23.55 28.13 -14.99
CA ASN A 87 23.20 26.73 -14.70
C ASN A 87 21.99 26.59 -13.77
N GLN A 88 21.71 27.58 -12.92
CA GLN A 88 20.62 27.53 -11.96
C GLN A 88 19.65 28.68 -12.24
N ARG A 89 18.42 28.38 -12.61
CA ARG A 89 17.37 29.38 -12.87
C ARG A 89 16.01 28.87 -12.39
N GLY A 90 15.90 28.61 -11.09
CA GLY A 90 14.67 28.11 -10.44
C GLY A 90 13.80 29.25 -9.91
N GLY A 91 12.65 29.48 -10.54
CA GLY A 91 11.88 30.72 -10.42
C GLY A 91 10.56 30.60 -9.66
N PHE A 92 10.21 31.71 -9.00
CA PHE A 92 9.08 31.85 -8.08
C PHE A 92 8.31 33.15 -8.42
N PRO A 93 7.14 33.04 -9.05
CA PRO A 93 6.28 34.18 -9.37
C PRO A 93 6.02 35.08 -8.17
N SER A 94 6.12 36.38 -8.41
CA SER A 94 5.95 37.43 -7.40
C SER A 94 4.62 38.17 -7.57
N LEU A 95 4.19 38.86 -6.50
CA LEU A 95 3.01 39.73 -6.49
C LEU A 95 1.69 38.97 -6.75
N ILE A 96 1.65 37.69 -6.40
CA ILE A 96 0.40 36.92 -6.35
C ILE A 96 -0.46 37.48 -5.21
N ASP A 97 -1.76 37.62 -5.44
CA ASP A 97 -2.72 37.91 -4.38
C ASP A 97 -2.68 36.81 -3.30
N TRP A 98 -2.12 37.18 -2.15
CA TRP A 98 -1.94 36.34 -0.98
C TRP A 98 -3.13 36.34 -0.01
N THR A 99 -4.27 36.93 -0.39
CA THR A 99 -5.50 36.84 0.41
C THR A 99 -6.00 35.39 0.44
N TRP A 100 -6.32 34.86 1.62
CA TRP A 100 -6.94 33.53 1.73
C TRP A 100 -8.32 33.51 1.08
N ASP A 101 -8.58 32.51 0.23
CA ASP A 101 -9.77 32.43 -0.64
C ASP A 101 -9.91 33.67 -1.54
N GLY A 102 -8.78 34.28 -1.89
CA GLY A 102 -8.69 35.47 -2.72
C GLY A 102 -8.67 35.16 -4.22
N SER A 103 -8.21 36.12 -5.01
CA SER A 103 -8.15 35.97 -6.46
C SER A 103 -6.99 35.09 -6.93
N TYR A 104 -5.93 34.98 -6.13
CA TYR A 104 -4.66 34.35 -6.50
C TYR A 104 -4.06 34.87 -7.82
N GLN A 105 -4.48 36.05 -8.27
CA GLN A 105 -4.00 36.65 -9.52
C GLN A 105 -2.61 37.23 -9.34
N MET A 106 -1.79 37.06 -10.38
CA MET A 106 -0.45 37.65 -10.42
C MET A 106 -0.54 39.12 -10.86
N GLN A 107 -0.19 40.05 -9.98
CA GLN A 107 -0.34 41.48 -10.24
C GLN A 107 0.83 42.05 -11.06
N LYS A 108 0.55 43.07 -11.86
CA LYS A 108 1.57 43.84 -12.60
C LYS A 108 2.07 45.03 -11.78
N TYR A 109 3.37 45.24 -11.77
CA TYR A 109 4.00 46.49 -11.31
C TYR A 109 4.81 47.11 -12.45
N LYS A 110 4.58 48.41 -12.72
CA LYS A 110 5.17 49.14 -13.87
C LYS A 110 5.01 48.38 -15.21
N GLY A 111 3.81 47.83 -15.44
CA GLY A 111 3.44 47.13 -16.67
C GLY A 111 4.08 45.75 -16.88
N ARG A 112 4.76 45.20 -15.85
CA ARG A 112 5.45 43.91 -15.91
C ARG A 112 4.93 42.95 -14.85
N HIS A 113 4.95 41.66 -15.18
CA HIS A 113 4.94 40.59 -14.17
C HIS A 113 6.38 40.32 -13.73
N TRP A 114 6.54 39.92 -12.48
CA TRP A 114 7.84 39.80 -11.83
C TRP A 114 8.01 38.42 -11.20
N MET A 115 9.23 37.91 -11.19
CA MET A 115 9.58 36.63 -10.61
C MET A 115 10.94 36.77 -9.93
N THR A 116 11.08 36.28 -8.72
CA THR A 116 12.40 36.05 -8.14
C THR A 116 12.84 34.63 -8.47
N TYR A 117 14.14 34.36 -8.49
CA TYR A 117 14.62 33.01 -8.77
C TYR A 117 15.92 32.73 -8.03
N ILE A 118 16.21 31.47 -7.75
CA ILE A 118 17.54 31.03 -7.33
C ILE A 118 18.45 30.93 -8.54
N GLY A 119 19.60 31.60 -8.45
CA GLY A 119 20.60 31.66 -9.51
C GLY A 119 22.00 31.29 -9.05
N GLY A 120 22.79 30.74 -9.97
CA GLY A 120 24.15 30.29 -9.68
C GLY A 120 24.88 29.74 -10.90
N HIS A 121 26.21 29.81 -10.82
CA HIS A 121 27.13 29.35 -11.85
C HIS A 121 27.44 27.86 -11.68
N GLY A 122 27.48 27.32 -10.46
CA GLY A 122 27.75 25.90 -10.22
C GLY A 122 26.70 24.96 -10.82
N THR A 123 27.16 23.82 -11.32
CA THR A 123 26.27 22.74 -11.77
C THR A 123 25.79 21.86 -10.61
N GLY A 124 24.86 20.95 -10.89
CA GLY A 124 24.32 20.01 -9.92
C GLY A 124 23.01 20.50 -9.28
N TYR A 125 22.53 19.76 -8.30
CA TYR A 125 21.29 20.06 -7.58
C TYR A 125 21.52 21.16 -6.55
N GLU A 126 20.71 22.21 -6.61
CA GLU A 126 20.82 23.40 -5.74
C GLU A 126 22.28 23.89 -5.60
N ALA A 127 22.79 23.96 -4.37
CA ALA A 127 24.06 24.56 -4.03
C ALA A 127 25.19 23.53 -3.81
N VAL A 128 25.03 22.30 -4.32
CA VAL A 128 25.96 21.20 -4.03
C VAL A 128 27.38 21.49 -4.50
N ARG A 129 27.56 22.19 -5.64
CA ARG A 129 28.90 22.55 -6.15
C ARG A 129 29.30 24.00 -5.87
N GLU A 130 28.37 24.94 -5.96
CA GLU A 130 28.61 26.35 -5.66
C GLU A 130 27.39 26.99 -5.01
N PRO A 131 27.56 28.05 -4.19
CA PRO A 131 26.44 28.76 -3.58
C PRO A 131 25.48 29.43 -4.57
N LEU A 132 24.20 29.42 -4.22
CA LEU A 132 23.12 30.13 -4.90
C LEU A 132 22.91 31.54 -4.33
N ASN A 133 22.38 32.42 -5.17
CA ASN A 133 22.01 33.81 -4.86
C ASN A 133 20.59 34.08 -5.42
N ILE A 134 19.95 35.17 -4.98
CA ILE A 134 18.60 35.53 -5.46
C ILE A 134 18.71 36.44 -6.70
N GLY A 135 18.01 36.09 -7.78
CA GLY A 135 17.88 36.85 -9.02
C GLY A 135 16.48 37.45 -9.21
N LEU A 136 16.36 38.32 -10.22
CA LEU A 136 15.10 38.97 -10.61
C LEU A 136 14.84 38.78 -12.11
N ALA A 137 13.63 38.32 -12.44
CA ALA A 137 13.13 38.15 -13.80
C ALA A 137 11.79 38.89 -13.98
N TRP A 138 11.46 39.24 -15.22
CA TRP A 138 10.21 39.91 -15.55
C TRP A 138 9.74 39.60 -16.97
N THR A 139 8.45 39.82 -17.21
CA THR A 139 7.89 39.76 -18.58
C THR A 139 6.79 40.79 -18.79
N LYS A 140 6.64 41.21 -20.06
CA LYS A 140 5.46 41.92 -20.57
C LYS A 140 4.52 41.00 -21.37
N GLY A 141 4.97 39.77 -21.66
CA GLY A 141 4.22 38.74 -22.38
C GLY A 141 3.09 38.14 -21.55
N TYR A 142 2.39 37.17 -22.14
CA TYR A 142 1.27 36.49 -21.49
C TYR A 142 1.78 35.40 -20.56
N ILE A 143 1.55 35.56 -19.25
CA ILE A 143 1.88 34.56 -18.22
C ILE A 143 1.08 33.26 -18.34
N THR A 144 0.08 33.23 -19.22
CA THR A 144 -0.72 32.05 -19.59
C THR A 144 -0.08 31.22 -20.72
N SER A 145 1.11 31.59 -21.17
CA SER A 145 1.84 30.90 -22.25
C SER A 145 3.31 30.78 -21.90
N ALA A 146 3.92 29.64 -22.18
CA ALA A 146 5.34 29.42 -21.95
C ALA A 146 6.17 30.25 -22.95
N HIS A 147 7.01 31.14 -22.42
CA HIS A 147 7.98 31.94 -23.14
C HIS A 147 9.10 32.35 -22.17
N GLU A 148 10.30 32.56 -22.67
CA GLU A 148 11.44 32.98 -21.85
C GLU A 148 11.21 34.39 -21.27
N TRP A 149 11.45 34.56 -19.98
CA TRP A 149 11.36 35.86 -19.30
C TRP A 149 12.71 36.59 -19.35
N ASP A 150 12.65 37.92 -19.37
CA ASP A 150 13.85 38.74 -19.20
C ASP A 150 14.39 38.53 -17.77
N SER A 151 15.72 38.60 -17.60
CA SER A 151 16.36 38.47 -16.28
C SER A 151 17.53 39.42 -16.14
N ALA A 152 17.88 39.78 -14.90
CA ALA A 152 19.00 40.66 -14.62
C ALA A 152 20.37 39.99 -14.86
N ASP A 153 21.34 40.78 -15.32
CA ASP A 153 22.73 40.33 -15.58
C ASP A 153 23.57 40.12 -14.31
N ALA A 154 23.02 40.43 -13.14
CA ALA A 154 23.65 40.25 -11.84
C ALA A 154 22.62 39.79 -10.79
N PRO A 155 23.05 39.16 -9.68
CA PRO A 155 22.16 38.82 -8.58
C PRO A 155 21.43 40.06 -8.04
N LEU A 156 20.15 39.89 -7.69
CA LEU A 156 19.35 40.89 -6.97
C LEU A 156 19.85 41.05 -5.53
N MET A 157 20.21 39.92 -4.91
CA MET A 157 20.86 39.85 -3.61
C MET A 157 21.94 38.76 -3.68
N SER A 158 23.10 38.99 -3.08
CA SER A 158 24.18 38.01 -3.01
C SER A 158 24.67 37.76 -1.59
N ILE A 159 25.12 36.54 -1.33
CA ILE A 159 25.85 36.18 -0.10
C ILE A 159 27.16 36.96 0.07
N LYS A 160 27.64 37.59 -1.01
CA LYS A 160 28.86 38.41 -1.04
C LYS A 160 28.58 39.91 -0.83
N ASP A 161 27.32 40.31 -0.70
CA ASP A 161 26.98 41.71 -0.44
C ASP A 161 27.58 42.17 0.88
N LYS A 162 27.96 43.45 0.98
CA LYS A 162 28.56 44.02 2.19
C LYS A 162 27.63 43.96 3.40
N ASP A 163 26.32 44.05 3.16
CA ASP A 163 25.27 43.99 4.15
C ASP A 163 24.69 42.58 4.35
N ALA A 164 25.25 41.54 3.71
CA ALA A 164 24.84 40.16 3.93
C ALA A 164 25.04 39.75 5.40
N GLN A 165 23.97 39.25 6.01
CA GLN A 165 23.94 38.92 7.44
C GLN A 165 24.48 37.50 7.69
N TRP A 166 24.88 37.22 8.94
CA TRP A 166 25.56 35.96 9.30
C TRP A 166 24.75 34.69 8.93
N TRP A 167 23.42 34.78 8.92
CA TRP A 167 22.51 33.66 8.72
C TRP A 167 22.30 33.27 7.25
N GLU A 168 22.75 34.09 6.30
CA GLU A 168 22.60 33.87 4.85
C GLU A 168 23.95 33.80 4.11
N LYS A 169 25.08 33.83 4.83
CA LYS A 169 26.42 33.93 4.24
C LYS A 169 26.90 32.67 3.50
N LEU A 170 26.20 31.55 3.60
CA LEU A 170 26.61 30.32 2.89
C LEU A 170 25.90 30.16 1.55
N VAL A 171 24.60 30.43 1.49
CA VAL A 171 23.74 30.17 0.32
C VAL A 171 22.37 30.83 0.55
N GLN A 172 21.72 31.31 -0.52
CA GLN A 172 20.33 31.75 -0.52
C GLN A 172 19.45 30.82 -1.38
N TYR A 173 18.22 30.58 -0.94
CA TYR A 173 17.29 29.65 -1.59
C TYR A 173 16.00 30.37 -2.03
N LYS A 174 14.85 29.68 -1.93
CA LYS A 174 13.55 30.15 -2.43
C LYS A 174 13.20 31.49 -1.82
N SER A 175 12.61 32.34 -2.65
CA SER A 175 12.12 33.66 -2.28
C SER A 175 10.74 33.91 -2.88
N THR A 176 9.89 34.61 -2.14
CA THR A 176 8.56 35.02 -2.60
C THR A 176 8.32 36.49 -2.25
N VAL A 177 7.87 37.28 -3.22
CA VAL A 177 7.61 38.72 -3.03
C VAL A 177 6.12 39.01 -2.98
N TYR A 178 5.70 39.73 -1.95
CA TYR A 178 4.33 40.17 -1.71
C TYR A 178 4.20 41.69 -1.87
N TRP A 179 3.07 42.13 -2.43
CA TRP A 179 2.70 43.54 -2.47
C TRP A 179 1.86 43.90 -1.24
N ASP A 180 2.53 44.31 -0.16
CA ASP A 180 1.86 44.83 1.02
C ASP A 180 1.40 46.27 0.80
N ARG A 181 0.16 46.41 0.32
CA ARG A 181 -0.47 47.72 0.11
C ARG A 181 -0.66 48.51 1.41
N THR A 182 -0.62 47.87 2.57
CA THR A 182 -0.70 48.54 3.88
C THR A 182 0.64 49.12 4.33
N GLN A 183 1.74 48.69 3.70
CA GLN A 183 3.11 49.07 4.05
C GLN A 183 3.40 48.88 5.54
N LYS A 184 3.04 47.72 6.10
CA LYS A 184 3.15 47.42 7.52
C LYS A 184 4.58 47.56 8.06
N LEU A 185 5.56 47.26 7.20
CA LEU A 185 6.99 47.42 7.49
C LEU A 185 7.58 48.72 6.92
N GLY A 186 6.76 49.68 6.47
CA GLY A 186 7.17 50.95 5.87
C GLY A 186 7.55 50.89 4.38
N TYR A 187 7.35 49.72 3.75
CA TYR A 187 7.67 49.45 2.35
C TYR A 187 6.52 48.68 1.67
N PRO A 188 6.26 48.92 0.37
CA PRO A 188 5.18 48.24 -0.37
C PRO A 188 5.51 46.82 -0.80
N PHE A 189 6.79 46.45 -0.92
CA PHE A 189 7.20 45.11 -1.36
C PHE A 189 7.99 44.44 -0.25
N VAL A 190 7.55 43.23 0.11
CA VAL A 190 8.14 42.41 1.16
C VAL A 190 8.52 41.06 0.55
N MET A 191 9.81 40.73 0.57
CA MET A 191 10.33 39.44 0.14
C MET A 191 10.59 38.58 1.36
N PHE A 192 9.97 37.41 1.41
CA PHE A 192 10.37 36.33 2.32
C PHE A 192 11.33 35.42 1.57
N TYR A 193 12.44 35.04 2.21
CA TYR A 193 13.41 34.12 1.62
C TYR A 193 14.09 33.28 2.68
N ASN A 194 14.45 32.04 2.33
CA ASN A 194 15.31 31.21 3.17
C ASN A 194 16.76 31.20 2.72
N ALA A 195 17.66 31.05 3.69
CA ALA A 195 19.10 31.05 3.45
C ALA A 195 19.84 30.22 4.49
N GLY A 196 21.02 29.73 4.12
CA GLY A 196 21.91 28.94 4.97
C GLY A 196 23.01 29.79 5.59
N GLY A 197 23.28 29.56 6.88
CA GLY A 197 24.31 30.27 7.62
C GLY A 197 24.71 29.60 8.93
N VAL A 198 25.85 30.03 9.46
CA VAL A 198 26.39 29.54 10.74
C VAL A 198 26.14 30.58 11.82
N ASN A 199 25.41 30.20 12.86
CA ASN A 199 25.14 31.09 13.98
C ASN A 199 26.43 31.42 14.73
N ALA A 200 26.68 32.72 14.91
CA ALA A 200 27.94 33.24 15.42
C ALA A 200 28.21 32.81 16.88
N VAL A 201 27.15 32.54 17.65
CA VAL A 201 27.23 32.20 19.09
C VAL A 201 27.34 30.68 19.27
N ASN A 202 26.36 29.92 18.78
CA ASN A 202 26.27 28.48 19.04
C ASN A 202 27.00 27.62 17.98
N LYS A 203 27.52 28.23 16.90
CA LYS A 203 28.22 27.58 15.77
C LYS A 203 27.36 26.58 14.97
N ILE A 204 26.04 26.62 15.11
CA ILE A 204 25.12 25.74 14.40
C ILE A 204 24.90 26.24 12.97
N LYS A 205 25.14 25.34 11.99
CA LYS A 205 24.72 25.50 10.60
C LYS A 205 23.24 25.08 10.48
N ALA A 206 22.41 25.98 9.97
CA ALA A 206 20.98 25.74 9.72
C ALA A 206 20.47 26.66 8.61
N GLU A 207 19.32 26.32 8.05
CA GLU A 207 18.57 27.21 7.15
C GLU A 207 17.46 27.93 7.90
N ARG A 208 17.31 29.23 7.64
CA ARG A 208 16.43 30.14 8.37
C ARG A 208 15.66 31.03 7.39
N ILE A 209 14.55 31.62 7.83
CA ILE A 209 13.73 32.54 7.03
C ILE A 209 13.97 33.97 7.48
N GLY A 210 14.20 34.85 6.50
CA GLY A 210 14.34 36.29 6.69
C GLY A 210 13.51 37.09 5.70
N ILE A 211 13.57 38.41 5.85
CA ILE A 211 12.83 39.38 5.04
C ILE A 211 13.77 40.40 4.40
N ALA A 212 13.47 40.77 3.15
CA ALA A 212 14.00 41.97 2.51
C ALA A 212 12.85 42.89 2.08
N LEU A 213 13.11 44.20 2.01
CA LEU A 213 12.12 45.24 1.76
C LEU A 213 12.49 46.09 0.55
N SER A 214 11.51 46.45 -0.28
CA SER A 214 11.73 47.28 -1.48
C SER A 214 10.62 48.31 -1.71
N ARG A 215 10.99 49.43 -2.33
CA ARG A 215 10.03 50.44 -2.85
C ARG A 215 9.71 50.27 -4.32
N ASP A 216 10.52 49.51 -5.07
CA ASP A 216 10.50 49.54 -6.53
C ASP A 216 10.77 48.18 -7.22
N MET A 217 10.86 47.07 -6.46
CA MET A 217 11.19 45.70 -6.91
C MET A 217 12.64 45.46 -7.33
N THR A 218 13.44 46.51 -7.54
CA THR A 218 14.81 46.40 -8.07
C THR A 218 15.89 46.69 -7.02
N HIS A 219 15.58 47.48 -5.99
CA HIS A 219 16.48 47.77 -4.87
C HIS A 219 15.91 47.18 -3.58
N TRP A 220 16.70 46.36 -2.90
CA TRP A 220 16.27 45.60 -1.72
C TRP A 220 17.13 45.92 -0.51
N LEU A 221 16.46 46.09 0.63
CA LEU A 221 17.08 46.31 1.94
C LEU A 221 16.80 45.09 2.83
N ARG A 222 17.85 44.44 3.34
CA ARG A 222 17.73 43.37 4.33
C ARG A 222 17.14 43.91 5.62
N TYR A 223 16.16 43.21 6.20
CA TYR A 223 15.60 43.59 7.49
C TYR A 223 16.65 43.42 8.60
N LYS A 224 16.84 44.45 9.41
CA LYS A 224 17.95 44.54 10.37
C LYS A 224 17.96 43.43 11.43
N ASP A 225 16.78 42.94 11.82
CA ASP A 225 16.61 41.95 12.90
C ASP A 225 16.38 40.53 12.36
N ASN A 226 16.70 40.29 11.08
CA ASN A 226 16.71 38.95 10.51
C ASN A 226 17.71 38.02 11.24
N PRO A 227 17.48 36.69 11.21
CA PRO A 227 16.33 36.01 10.61
C PRO A 227 15.06 36.19 11.46
N VAL A 228 13.89 36.29 10.81
CA VAL A 228 12.60 36.50 11.51
C VAL A 228 11.94 35.19 11.96
N TYR A 229 12.35 34.05 11.40
CA TYR A 229 11.83 32.75 11.80
C TYR A 229 12.85 31.63 11.56
N PHE A 230 13.02 30.75 12.55
CA PHE A 230 14.04 29.69 12.51
C PHE A 230 13.85 28.65 13.62
N HIS A 231 14.44 27.48 13.39
CA HIS A 231 14.75 26.49 14.42
C HIS A 231 16.27 26.37 14.57
N GLU A 232 16.78 26.09 15.78
CA GLU A 232 18.21 25.97 16.04
C GLU A 232 18.58 24.53 16.41
N SER A 233 18.91 23.73 15.40
CA SER A 233 19.43 22.38 15.54
C SER A 233 20.45 22.08 14.42
N PRO A 234 21.49 21.24 14.64
CA PRO A 234 22.47 20.91 13.61
C PRO A 234 21.84 20.37 12.32
N GLY A 235 22.00 21.11 11.22
CA GLY A 235 21.52 20.70 9.90
C GLY A 235 20.03 20.86 9.67
N VAL A 236 19.29 21.48 10.61
CA VAL A 236 17.85 21.72 10.44
C VAL A 236 17.60 22.69 9.28
N ILE A 237 16.54 22.40 8.54
CA ILE A 237 16.03 23.26 7.47
C ILE A 237 14.72 23.89 7.92
N THR A 238 14.56 25.18 7.73
CA THR A 238 13.31 25.92 7.89
C THR A 238 13.21 26.86 6.70
N GLY A 239 12.34 26.54 5.74
CA GLY A 239 12.40 27.18 4.42
C GLY A 239 11.11 27.17 3.61
N ASP A 240 11.22 27.68 2.39
CA ASP A 240 10.16 27.86 1.38
C ASP A 240 8.86 28.47 1.90
N ALA A 241 9.00 29.61 2.58
CA ALA A 241 7.87 30.36 3.13
C ALA A 241 6.87 30.79 2.03
N GLN A 242 5.61 30.41 2.21
CA GLN A 242 4.47 30.99 1.54
C GLN A 242 3.59 31.70 2.58
N ILE A 243 3.47 33.02 2.45
CA ILE A 243 2.65 33.86 3.31
C ILE A 243 1.26 34.03 2.70
N VAL A 244 0.24 33.82 3.52
CA VAL A 244 -1.17 34.03 3.21
C VAL A 244 -1.80 34.91 4.28
N ARG A 245 -2.66 35.84 3.87
CA ARG A 245 -3.42 36.71 4.78
C ARG A 245 -4.81 36.12 5.06
N MET A 246 -5.05 35.78 6.32
CA MET A 246 -6.33 35.30 6.84
C MET A 246 -6.93 36.35 7.80
N GLY A 247 -7.72 37.27 7.24
CA GLY A 247 -8.29 38.40 7.99
C GLY A 247 -7.21 39.35 8.53
N ASP A 248 -7.07 39.38 9.86
CA ASP A 248 -6.10 40.19 10.61
C ASP A 248 -4.78 39.46 10.89
N LYS A 249 -4.63 38.21 10.43
CA LYS A 249 -3.46 37.35 10.65
C LYS A 249 -2.75 37.03 9.34
N TYR A 250 -1.46 36.78 9.45
CA TYR A 250 -0.64 36.20 8.41
C TYR A 250 -0.29 34.77 8.79
N VAL A 251 -0.48 33.84 7.88
CA VAL A 251 -0.13 32.43 8.03
C VAL A 251 1.01 32.15 7.08
N MET A 252 2.12 31.65 7.61
CA MET A 252 3.26 31.20 6.83
C MET A 252 3.22 29.68 6.76
N PHE A 253 2.89 29.15 5.58
CA PHE A 253 3.15 27.75 5.26
C PHE A 253 4.63 27.61 4.94
N TYR A 254 5.30 26.65 5.56
CA TYR A 254 6.73 26.42 5.37
C TYR A 254 7.04 24.94 5.47
N PHE A 255 8.17 24.53 4.90
CA PHE A 255 8.69 23.19 5.11
C PHE A 255 9.83 23.21 6.12
N SER A 256 9.94 22.11 6.84
CA SER A 256 11.02 21.87 7.78
C SER A 256 11.61 20.50 7.52
N ALA A 257 12.92 20.37 7.70
CA ALA A 257 13.60 19.09 7.60
C ALA A 257 14.69 18.92 8.67
N PHE A 258 14.95 17.66 9.04
CA PHE A 258 15.94 17.24 10.04
C PHE A 258 15.74 17.88 11.42
N ASN A 259 14.49 18.20 11.77
CA ASN A 259 14.16 18.70 13.10
C ASN A 259 14.07 17.52 14.09
N PRO A 260 14.95 17.43 15.11
CA PRO A 260 15.01 16.28 15.99
C PRO A 260 13.80 16.14 16.93
N SER A 261 12.97 17.18 17.10
CA SER A 261 11.76 17.11 17.92
C SER A 261 10.55 16.55 17.18
N ARG A 262 10.67 16.26 15.88
CA ARG A 262 9.57 15.89 14.99
C ARG A 262 9.77 14.49 14.44
N LYS A 263 8.66 13.77 14.22
CA LYS A 263 8.66 12.36 13.82
C LYS A 263 9.26 12.14 12.43
N TYR A 264 8.96 13.03 11.48
CA TYR A 264 9.31 12.85 10.07
C TYR A 264 10.51 13.71 9.67
N ASN A 265 11.34 13.19 8.76
CA ASN A 265 12.57 13.88 8.34
C ASN A 265 12.30 15.17 7.56
N ALA A 266 11.25 15.23 6.74
CA ALA A 266 10.82 16.46 6.07
C ALA A 266 9.29 16.50 6.00
N TYR A 267 8.71 17.64 6.33
CA TYR A 267 7.26 17.84 6.44
C TYR A 267 6.90 19.31 6.15
N ASN A 268 5.63 19.56 5.83
CA ASN A 268 5.07 20.90 5.75
C ASN A 268 4.20 21.20 6.96
N THR A 269 4.32 22.42 7.48
CA THR A 269 3.52 22.91 8.61
C THR A 269 3.30 24.42 8.45
N PHE A 270 2.79 25.10 9.48
CA PHE A 270 2.52 26.52 9.43
C PHE A 270 2.89 27.26 10.72
N SER A 271 3.11 28.57 10.60
CA SER A 271 3.22 29.49 11.73
C SER A 271 2.37 30.74 11.48
N VAL A 272 2.08 31.49 12.54
CA VAL A 272 1.13 32.61 12.48
C VAL A 272 1.76 33.88 13.03
N SER A 273 1.57 34.99 12.32
CA SER A 273 2.01 36.32 12.73
C SER A 273 0.88 37.34 12.64
N ARG A 274 0.98 38.40 13.43
CA ARG A 274 0.14 39.60 13.31
C ARG A 274 0.86 40.76 12.64
N ASP A 275 2.18 40.72 12.50
CA ASP A 275 3.00 41.86 12.10
C ASP A 275 4.07 41.53 11.05
N LEU A 276 4.10 40.29 10.53
CA LEU A 276 5.07 39.75 9.59
C LEU A 276 6.47 39.49 10.18
N ILE A 277 6.72 39.85 11.43
CA ILE A 277 8.03 39.73 12.08
C ILE A 277 8.02 38.66 13.17
N HIS A 278 7.01 38.69 14.05
CA HIS A 278 6.91 37.76 15.17
C HIS A 278 5.97 36.61 14.79
N TRP A 279 6.52 35.40 14.72
CA TRP A 279 5.82 34.19 14.28
C TRP A 279 5.64 33.22 15.45
N GLN A 280 4.43 32.70 15.60
CA GLN A 280 4.08 31.64 16.54
C GLN A 280 3.96 30.31 15.78
N ASP A 281 4.80 29.34 16.15
CA ASP A 281 4.83 28.00 15.53
C ASP A 281 3.60 27.15 15.93
N TRP A 282 3.19 26.26 15.04
CA TRP A 282 2.21 25.21 15.30
C TRP A 282 2.90 23.97 15.86
N ASP A 283 2.55 23.58 17.08
CA ASP A 283 3.15 22.43 17.79
C ASP A 283 2.36 21.12 17.65
N GLY A 284 1.21 21.13 16.98
CA GLY A 284 0.40 19.93 16.70
C GLY A 284 0.85 19.16 15.45
N THR A 285 -0.08 18.36 14.91
CA THR A 285 0.14 17.49 13.74
C THR A 285 0.54 18.29 12.50
N ASP A 286 1.57 17.83 11.78
CA ASP A 286 2.02 18.46 10.54
C ASP A 286 0.95 18.37 9.44
N LEU A 287 0.90 19.38 8.56
CA LEU A 287 -0.10 19.44 7.49
C LEU A 287 0.15 18.40 6.40
N ILE A 288 1.43 18.17 6.07
CA ILE A 288 1.88 17.15 5.12
C ILE A 288 3.14 16.49 5.66
N TYR A 289 3.17 15.18 5.61
CA TYR A 289 4.30 14.34 6.03
C TYR A 289 4.34 13.05 5.19
N PRO A 290 5.48 12.35 5.08
CA PRO A 290 5.60 11.06 4.40
C PRO A 290 4.58 10.04 4.91
N SER A 291 3.70 9.57 4.03
CA SER A 291 2.68 8.58 4.39
C SER A 291 2.18 7.71 3.24
N ARG A 292 2.66 7.93 2.01
CA ARG A 292 2.28 7.17 0.82
C ARG A 292 3.54 6.74 0.06
N PRO A 293 3.51 5.65 -0.74
CA PRO A 293 4.70 5.16 -1.44
C PRO A 293 5.41 6.21 -2.31
N TYR A 294 4.67 7.14 -2.91
CA TYR A 294 5.26 8.21 -3.73
C TYR A 294 5.92 9.35 -2.91
N ASP A 295 5.72 9.40 -1.59
CA ASP A 295 6.31 10.41 -0.71
C ASP A 295 6.95 9.85 0.56
N ASP A 296 7.23 8.55 0.56
CA ASP A 296 7.67 7.79 1.73
C ASP A 296 9.08 8.14 2.20
N MET A 297 9.89 8.84 1.37
CA MET A 297 11.14 9.46 1.80
C MET A 297 10.91 10.90 2.29
N PHE A 298 10.28 11.76 1.48
CA PHE A 298 10.02 13.15 1.84
C PHE A 298 8.70 13.68 1.25
N ALA A 299 8.01 14.52 2.03
CA ALA A 299 6.85 15.30 1.59
C ALA A 299 7.00 16.76 2.06
N HIS A 300 7.45 17.66 1.17
CA HIS A 300 7.95 18.98 1.56
C HIS A 300 7.68 20.10 0.53
N LYS A 301 8.13 21.33 0.79
CA LYS A 301 8.04 22.51 -0.11
C LYS A 301 6.60 22.91 -0.46
N SER A 302 5.89 23.36 0.58
CA SER A 302 4.49 23.74 0.57
C SER A 302 4.11 24.86 -0.41
N TYR A 303 2.93 24.74 -1.01
CA TYR A 303 2.16 25.85 -1.59
C TYR A 303 0.66 25.58 -1.46
N VAL A 304 -0.07 26.44 -0.76
CA VAL A 304 -1.46 26.23 -0.34
C VAL A 304 -2.38 27.29 -0.95
N VAL A 305 -3.52 26.86 -1.49
CA VAL A 305 -4.59 27.73 -2.01
C VAL A 305 -5.94 27.23 -1.51
N LYS A 306 -6.92 28.13 -1.37
CA LYS A 306 -8.32 27.79 -1.10
C LYS A 306 -9.16 28.24 -2.29
N HIS A 307 -9.99 27.35 -2.79
CA HIS A 307 -10.88 27.65 -3.91
C HIS A 307 -12.18 26.87 -3.78
N ASN A 308 -13.32 27.54 -3.94
CA ASN A 308 -14.66 26.95 -3.87
C ASN A 308 -14.87 26.10 -2.60
N GLY A 309 -14.36 26.57 -1.46
CA GLY A 309 -14.48 25.87 -0.18
C GLY A 309 -13.49 24.72 0.04
N VAL A 310 -12.62 24.41 -0.93
CA VAL A 310 -11.60 23.35 -0.83
C VAL A 310 -10.22 23.97 -0.67
N VAL A 311 -9.44 23.48 0.29
CA VAL A 311 -8.01 23.78 0.41
C VAL A 311 -7.23 22.78 -0.41
N TYR A 312 -6.31 23.25 -1.24
CA TYR A 312 -5.37 22.47 -2.02
C TYR A 312 -3.95 22.80 -1.54
N HIS A 313 -3.25 21.78 -1.06
CA HIS A 313 -1.89 21.86 -0.57
C HIS A 313 -0.97 21.12 -1.54
N PHE A 314 -0.28 21.86 -2.39
CA PHE A 314 0.73 21.36 -3.31
C PHE A 314 2.06 21.17 -2.58
N TYR A 315 2.74 20.06 -2.85
CA TYR A 315 4.03 19.73 -2.24
C TYR A 315 4.87 18.88 -3.19
N CYS A 316 6.19 18.86 -2.95
CA CYS A 316 7.10 17.93 -3.59
C CYS A 316 7.09 16.61 -2.83
N ALA A 317 6.78 15.54 -3.55
CA ALA A 317 6.79 14.17 -3.08
C ALA A 317 8.07 13.47 -3.56
N VAL A 318 8.66 12.65 -2.67
CA VAL A 318 9.90 11.92 -2.93
C VAL A 318 9.79 10.50 -2.40
N ASP A 319 9.99 9.52 -3.27
CA ASP A 319 9.96 8.10 -2.92
C ASP A 319 11.34 7.58 -2.47
N LYS A 320 11.39 6.33 -2.00
CA LYS A 320 12.61 5.59 -1.65
C LYS A 320 13.61 5.42 -2.80
N ALA A 321 13.18 5.53 -4.06
CA ALA A 321 14.07 5.51 -5.22
C ALA A 321 14.72 6.88 -5.49
N GLY A 322 14.31 7.93 -4.77
CA GLY A 322 14.82 9.29 -4.91
C GLY A 322 14.22 10.04 -6.10
N GLN A 323 13.15 9.51 -6.71
CA GLN A 323 12.36 10.18 -7.74
C GLN A 323 11.60 11.34 -7.10
N ARG A 324 11.39 12.44 -7.84
CA ARG A 324 10.76 13.66 -7.31
C ARG A 324 9.73 14.21 -8.26
N GLY A 325 8.53 14.48 -7.74
CA GLY A 325 7.46 15.12 -8.47
C GLY A 325 6.54 15.93 -7.55
N ILE A 326 5.47 16.46 -8.12
CA ILE A 326 4.54 17.35 -7.42
C ILE A 326 3.27 16.59 -7.13
N ALA A 327 2.84 16.61 -5.88
CA ALA A 327 1.60 16.04 -5.40
C ALA A 327 0.70 17.11 -4.78
N VAL A 328 -0.58 16.77 -4.60
CA VAL A 328 -1.56 17.63 -3.93
C VAL A 328 -2.34 16.85 -2.87
N ALA A 329 -2.59 17.50 -1.74
CA ALA A 329 -3.53 17.05 -0.73
C ALA A 329 -4.64 18.08 -0.55
N THR A 330 -5.82 17.65 -0.11
CA THR A 330 -7.03 18.47 -0.07
C THR A 330 -7.73 18.42 1.29
N SER A 331 -8.51 19.45 1.61
CA SER A 331 -9.31 19.52 2.86
C SER A 331 -10.54 18.61 2.86
N VAL A 332 -10.92 18.12 1.68
CA VAL A 332 -12.03 17.19 1.45
C VAL A 332 -11.55 16.08 0.49
N PRO A 333 -12.16 14.88 0.49
CA PRO A 333 -11.85 13.84 -0.49
C PRO A 333 -12.12 14.34 -1.92
N MET A 334 -11.16 14.17 -2.84
CA MET A 334 -11.22 14.66 -4.23
C MET A 334 -10.91 13.56 -5.27
N GLY A 335 -10.99 12.28 -4.87
CA GLY A 335 -10.56 11.16 -5.70
C GLY A 335 -9.09 10.78 -5.51
N ARG A 336 -8.61 9.95 -6.43
CA ARG A 336 -7.25 9.44 -6.50
C ARG A 336 -6.62 9.85 -7.83
N SER A 337 -5.33 10.15 -7.81
CA SER A 337 -4.59 10.47 -9.03
C SER A 337 -4.15 9.22 -9.80
N ASP A 338 -4.23 9.31 -11.13
CA ASP A 338 -3.67 8.35 -12.09
C ASP A 338 -2.18 8.60 -12.39
N VAL A 339 -1.57 9.64 -11.79
CA VAL A 339 -0.16 9.95 -12.00
C VAL A 339 0.70 9.17 -11.02
N HIS A 340 1.69 8.45 -11.55
CA HIS A 340 2.65 7.68 -10.75
C HIS A 340 4.08 7.95 -11.22
N PHE A 341 5.05 7.69 -10.35
CA PHE A 341 6.44 7.60 -10.79
C PHE A 341 6.62 6.41 -11.73
N LEU A 342 7.60 6.51 -12.63
CA LEU A 342 8.03 5.38 -13.43
C LEU A 342 8.73 4.35 -12.55
N ALA A 343 8.70 3.09 -12.97
CA ALA A 343 9.47 2.04 -12.30
C ALA A 343 10.95 2.48 -12.17
N PRO A 344 11.55 2.42 -10.96
CA PRO A 344 12.94 2.78 -10.75
C PRO A 344 13.89 2.01 -11.67
N GLU A 345 15.02 2.62 -12.02
CA GLU A 345 16.09 1.89 -12.71
C GLU A 345 16.61 0.76 -11.82
N LYS A 346 16.96 -0.37 -12.44
CA LYS A 346 17.58 -1.48 -11.73
C LYS A 346 19.02 -1.10 -11.36
N THR A 347 19.22 -0.60 -10.15
CA THR A 347 20.53 -0.07 -9.67
C THR A 347 21.36 -1.10 -8.89
N GLY A 348 20.82 -2.29 -8.62
CA GLY A 348 21.51 -3.36 -7.90
C GLY A 348 22.46 -4.17 -8.79
N LYS A 349 23.58 -4.64 -8.22
CA LYS A 349 24.41 -5.68 -8.85
C LYS A 349 23.73 -7.05 -8.85
N ARG A 350 22.79 -7.23 -7.91
CA ARG A 350 21.74 -8.23 -7.93
C ARG A 350 20.55 -7.67 -8.72
N VAL A 351 20.10 -8.40 -9.73
CA VAL A 351 18.96 -8.02 -10.55
C VAL A 351 17.81 -8.96 -10.24
N LEU A 352 16.68 -8.39 -9.83
CA LEU A 352 15.42 -9.10 -9.67
C LEU A 352 14.56 -8.83 -10.90
N MET A 353 14.06 -9.88 -11.52
CA MET A 353 13.14 -9.80 -12.65
C MET A 353 11.84 -10.48 -12.26
N ASP A 354 10.76 -9.70 -12.24
CA ASP A 354 9.41 -10.19 -12.04
C ASP A 354 9.04 -11.18 -13.15
N MET A 355 8.59 -12.37 -12.75
CA MET A 355 8.18 -13.42 -13.66
C MET A 355 6.67 -13.69 -13.67
N ASP A 356 5.85 -12.82 -13.09
CA ASP A 356 4.45 -13.12 -12.81
C ASP A 356 3.52 -13.00 -14.02
N LYS A 357 3.86 -12.19 -15.02
CA LYS A 357 2.94 -11.90 -16.15
C LYS A 357 3.06 -12.85 -17.34
N GLY A 358 1.96 -13.15 -18.03
CA GLY A 358 2.01 -13.78 -19.36
C GLY A 358 2.27 -15.28 -19.36
N TRP A 359 1.80 -16.00 -18.34
CA TRP A 359 1.82 -17.46 -18.32
C TRP A 359 0.70 -18.05 -19.17
N THR A 360 0.92 -19.28 -19.64
CA THR A 360 -0.12 -20.12 -20.23
C THR A 360 -0.24 -21.38 -19.38
N VAL A 361 -1.45 -21.70 -18.93
CA VAL A 361 -1.73 -22.89 -18.12
C VAL A 361 -2.64 -23.87 -18.85
N MET A 362 -2.36 -25.16 -18.69
CA MET A 362 -3.20 -26.26 -19.15
C MET A 362 -3.39 -27.27 -18.02
N PHE A 363 -4.61 -27.76 -17.82
CA PHE A 363 -4.86 -28.85 -16.89
C PHE A 363 -4.27 -30.16 -17.40
N GLY A 364 -3.66 -30.91 -16.49
CA GLY A 364 -3.35 -32.32 -16.66
C GLY A 364 -4.52 -33.18 -16.21
N LYS A 365 -4.22 -34.28 -15.52
CA LYS A 365 -5.25 -35.18 -14.98
C LYS A 365 -5.78 -34.63 -13.66
N THR A 366 -7.10 -34.53 -13.51
CA THR A 366 -7.75 -34.06 -12.28
C THR A 366 -8.86 -35.00 -11.81
N ASN A 367 -9.34 -34.79 -10.59
CA ASN A 367 -10.55 -35.43 -10.06
C ASN A 367 -11.86 -34.86 -10.66
N ALA A 368 -11.78 -33.89 -11.57
CA ALA A 368 -12.89 -33.26 -12.25
C ALA A 368 -12.68 -33.18 -13.78
N ASP A 369 -12.05 -34.18 -14.38
CA ASP A 369 -11.73 -34.24 -15.82
C ASP A 369 -12.93 -34.01 -16.75
N SER A 370 -14.15 -34.33 -16.31
CA SER A 370 -15.37 -34.03 -17.07
C SER A 370 -15.57 -32.53 -17.36
N ILE A 371 -14.95 -31.67 -16.54
CA ILE A 371 -14.91 -30.21 -16.66
C ILE A 371 -13.53 -29.78 -17.19
N THR A 372 -12.46 -30.15 -16.50
CA THR A 372 -11.13 -29.58 -16.77
C THR A 372 -10.54 -30.01 -18.11
N ALA A 373 -10.83 -31.22 -18.60
CA ALA A 373 -10.31 -31.70 -19.87
C ALA A 373 -10.92 -30.99 -21.10
N LYS A 374 -12.02 -30.23 -20.91
CA LYS A 374 -12.67 -29.45 -21.96
C LYS A 374 -12.15 -28.02 -22.03
N LEU A 375 -11.39 -27.57 -21.04
CA LEU A 375 -10.87 -26.21 -21.00
C LEU A 375 -9.69 -26.05 -21.97
N SER A 376 -9.73 -24.99 -22.76
CA SER A 376 -8.62 -24.59 -23.62
C SER A 376 -7.47 -24.00 -22.78
N PRO A 377 -6.23 -23.93 -23.31
CA PRO A 377 -5.13 -23.28 -22.62
C PRO A 377 -5.49 -21.85 -22.20
N MET A 378 -5.28 -21.52 -20.93
CA MET A 378 -5.68 -20.23 -20.36
C MET A 378 -4.46 -19.33 -20.21
N LYS A 379 -4.61 -18.03 -20.51
CA LYS A 379 -3.62 -17.02 -20.16
C LYS A 379 -3.87 -16.55 -18.74
N VAL A 380 -2.84 -16.60 -17.90
CA VAL A 380 -2.93 -16.20 -16.50
C VAL A 380 -1.73 -15.33 -16.13
N ASN A 381 -1.94 -14.45 -15.16
CA ASN A 381 -0.87 -13.82 -14.41
C ASN A 381 -0.79 -14.49 -13.04
N LEU A 382 0.38 -14.44 -12.43
CA LEU A 382 0.58 -14.88 -11.05
C LEU A 382 0.33 -13.71 -10.09
N PRO A 383 -0.09 -13.97 -8.84
CA PRO A 383 -0.43 -15.28 -8.28
C PRO A 383 -1.69 -15.90 -8.93
N ASN A 384 -1.69 -17.22 -9.14
CA ASN A 384 -2.81 -17.94 -9.74
C ASN A 384 -3.20 -19.20 -8.95
N ASN A 385 -4.51 -19.38 -8.78
CA ASN A 385 -5.13 -20.57 -8.23
C ASN A 385 -6.10 -21.17 -9.25
N LEU A 386 -6.01 -22.48 -9.46
CA LEU A 386 -6.83 -23.24 -10.40
C LEU A 386 -8.05 -23.89 -9.77
N ASP A 387 -8.07 -24.03 -8.44
CA ASP A 387 -9.27 -24.43 -7.71
C ASP A 387 -10.17 -23.20 -7.51
N ASP A 388 -10.77 -22.74 -8.61
CA ASP A 388 -11.58 -21.52 -8.75
C ASP A 388 -12.94 -21.60 -8.01
N TYR A 389 -12.97 -22.27 -6.86
CA TYR A 389 -14.11 -22.50 -5.98
C TYR A 389 -14.92 -23.79 -6.23
N TYR A 390 -14.30 -24.91 -6.65
CA TYR A 390 -15.05 -26.17 -6.86
C TYR A 390 -15.75 -26.73 -5.59
N GLY A 391 -15.43 -26.18 -4.41
CA GLY A 391 -16.16 -26.39 -3.16
C GLY A 391 -17.64 -25.98 -3.21
N TYR A 392 -18.07 -25.14 -4.16
CA TYR A 392 -19.47 -24.77 -4.39
C TYR A 392 -20.42 -25.97 -4.49
N ARG A 393 -19.87 -27.13 -4.93
CA ARG A 393 -20.58 -28.39 -5.15
C ARG A 393 -21.19 -28.99 -3.87
N GLN A 394 -20.87 -28.44 -2.69
CA GLN A 394 -21.30 -28.95 -1.38
C GLN A 394 -20.92 -30.42 -1.14
N LEU A 395 -19.85 -30.88 -1.80
CA LEU A 395 -19.32 -32.23 -1.64
C LEU A 395 -18.35 -32.25 -0.46
N LYS A 396 -18.36 -33.35 0.29
CA LYS A 396 -17.38 -33.60 1.37
C LYS A 396 -15.92 -33.61 0.86
N HIS A 397 -15.72 -33.92 -0.42
CA HIS A 397 -14.43 -33.93 -1.11
C HIS A 397 -14.48 -33.03 -2.36
N GLY A 398 -14.91 -31.79 -2.19
CA GLY A 398 -15.24 -30.86 -3.28
C GLY A 398 -14.07 -30.08 -3.90
N ASN A 399 -12.85 -30.18 -3.37
CA ASN A 399 -11.70 -29.44 -3.90
C ASN A 399 -11.16 -30.08 -5.19
N LEU A 400 -10.53 -29.26 -6.03
CA LEU A 400 -9.88 -29.73 -7.24
C LEU A 400 -8.50 -30.31 -6.91
N HIS A 401 -8.28 -31.58 -7.23
CA HIS A 401 -7.01 -32.27 -7.07
C HIS A 401 -6.53 -32.80 -8.41
N GLY A 402 -5.23 -32.76 -8.68
CA GLY A 402 -4.68 -33.19 -9.96
C GLY A 402 -3.34 -32.56 -10.29
N SER A 403 -3.06 -32.47 -11.58
CA SER A 403 -1.87 -31.81 -12.12
C SER A 403 -2.21 -30.72 -13.13
N ALA A 404 -1.32 -29.75 -13.30
CA ALA A 404 -1.42 -28.70 -14.30
C ALA A 404 -0.05 -28.26 -14.77
N SER A 405 0.00 -27.66 -15.96
CA SER A 405 1.22 -27.31 -16.66
C SER A 405 1.25 -25.81 -16.95
N TYR A 406 2.19 -25.10 -16.34
CA TYR A 406 2.42 -23.67 -16.56
C TYR A 406 3.58 -23.50 -17.53
N SER A 407 3.44 -22.62 -18.51
CA SER A 407 4.49 -22.34 -19.50
C SER A 407 4.64 -20.85 -19.77
N ARG A 408 5.89 -20.42 -19.95
CA ARG A 408 6.26 -19.03 -20.21
C ARG A 408 7.57 -18.95 -20.98
N SER A 409 7.57 -18.11 -22.02
CA SER A 409 8.77 -17.69 -22.73
C SER A 409 9.31 -16.39 -22.14
N PHE A 410 10.63 -16.25 -22.06
CA PHE A 410 11.27 -15.00 -21.66
C PHE A 410 12.62 -14.84 -22.36
N THR A 411 13.15 -13.62 -22.42
CA THR A 411 14.45 -13.31 -23.04
C THR A 411 15.38 -12.71 -22.00
N ILE A 412 16.66 -13.09 -22.03
CA ILE A 412 17.69 -12.53 -21.17
C ILE A 412 19.01 -12.35 -21.91
N ASP A 413 19.70 -11.26 -21.63
CA ASP A 413 21.08 -11.06 -22.08
C ASP A 413 22.00 -11.69 -21.03
N LYS A 414 22.52 -12.89 -21.31
CA LYS A 414 23.28 -13.67 -20.33
C LYS A 414 24.68 -13.09 -20.16
N GLU A 415 24.99 -12.61 -18.97
CA GLU A 415 26.29 -12.05 -18.64
C GLU A 415 27.29 -13.12 -18.17
N LYS A 416 28.55 -12.99 -18.62
CA LYS A 416 29.63 -13.89 -18.20
C LYS A 416 30.00 -13.66 -16.73
N GLY A 417 30.05 -14.74 -15.96
CA GLY A 417 30.43 -14.69 -14.54
C GLY A 417 29.29 -14.31 -13.59
N LYS A 418 28.04 -14.33 -14.09
CA LYS A 418 26.82 -14.22 -13.30
C LYS A 418 26.20 -15.59 -13.05
N CYS A 419 25.43 -15.66 -11.98
CA CYS A 419 24.58 -16.80 -11.63
C CYS A 419 23.11 -16.40 -11.70
N TYR A 420 22.28 -17.34 -12.15
CA TYR A 420 20.85 -17.18 -12.39
C TYR A 420 20.05 -18.17 -11.55
N PHE A 421 18.98 -17.69 -10.92
CA PHE A 421 18.14 -18.48 -10.03
C PHE A 421 16.66 -18.22 -10.26
N LEU A 422 15.83 -19.24 -10.15
CA LEU A 422 14.38 -19.09 -10.04
C LEU A 422 13.98 -19.16 -8.57
N GLU A 423 13.26 -18.15 -8.10
CA GLU A 423 12.67 -18.11 -6.77
C GLU A 423 11.15 -18.24 -6.89
N PHE A 424 10.59 -19.28 -6.27
CA PHE A 424 9.16 -19.53 -6.19
C PHE A 424 8.72 -19.31 -4.75
N GLN A 425 7.78 -18.39 -4.52
CA GLN A 425 7.34 -18.06 -3.16
C GLN A 425 6.22 -18.98 -2.63
N GLY A 426 5.58 -19.75 -3.51
CA GLY A 426 4.54 -20.71 -3.13
C GLY A 426 3.96 -21.43 -4.34
N ILE A 427 3.92 -22.76 -4.28
CA ILE A 427 3.26 -23.63 -5.25
C ILE A 427 2.46 -24.68 -4.49
N GLY A 428 1.20 -24.87 -4.86
CA GLY A 428 0.30 -25.84 -4.28
C GLY A 428 0.28 -27.14 -5.09
N ASP A 429 0.97 -28.22 -4.70
CA ASP A 429 1.96 -28.31 -3.60
C ASP A 429 3.37 -28.66 -4.09
N TYR A 430 3.44 -29.56 -5.08
CA TYR A 430 4.70 -30.00 -5.68
C TYR A 430 4.94 -29.33 -7.02
N ALA A 431 6.21 -29.15 -7.36
CA ALA A 431 6.64 -28.60 -8.65
C ALA A 431 7.74 -29.48 -9.28
N THR A 432 7.64 -29.68 -10.59
CA THR A 432 8.75 -30.13 -11.45
C THR A 432 9.07 -29.00 -12.42
N ILE A 433 10.26 -28.40 -12.27
CA ILE A 433 10.70 -27.28 -13.11
C ILE A 433 11.41 -27.84 -14.33
N ILE A 434 11.05 -27.34 -15.51
CA ILE A 434 11.67 -27.69 -16.79
C ILE A 434 12.11 -26.41 -17.49
N LEU A 435 13.42 -26.20 -17.65
CA LEU A 435 13.97 -25.05 -18.35
C LEU A 435 14.68 -25.52 -19.60
N ASN A 436 14.28 -25.00 -20.77
CA ASN A 436 14.93 -25.31 -22.05
C ASN A 436 15.05 -26.81 -22.37
N GLY A 437 14.14 -27.63 -21.83
CA GLY A 437 14.13 -29.09 -21.96
C GLY A 437 14.89 -29.86 -20.88
N HIS A 438 15.62 -29.17 -19.98
CA HIS A 438 16.23 -29.78 -18.80
C HIS A 438 15.21 -29.85 -17.66
N GLU A 439 14.97 -31.04 -17.13
CA GLU A 439 14.03 -31.32 -16.03
C GLU A 439 14.78 -31.43 -14.70
N TYR A 440 14.37 -30.64 -13.71
CA TYR A 440 14.88 -30.70 -12.33
C TYR A 440 14.03 -31.62 -11.45
N ASP A 441 14.58 -32.01 -10.30
CA ASP A 441 13.89 -32.88 -9.34
C ASP A 441 12.54 -32.32 -8.89
N LYS A 442 11.55 -33.20 -8.78
CA LYS A 442 10.25 -32.88 -8.19
C LYS A 442 10.41 -32.50 -6.73
N VAL A 443 9.91 -31.32 -6.35
CA VAL A 443 10.09 -30.75 -5.01
C VAL A 443 8.77 -30.31 -4.39
N LEU A 444 8.61 -30.50 -3.08
CA LEU A 444 7.55 -29.86 -2.31
C LEU A 444 7.95 -28.40 -2.04
N VAL A 445 7.20 -27.47 -2.62
CA VAL A 445 7.37 -26.02 -2.39
C VAL A 445 6.37 -25.56 -1.32
N GLY A 446 5.09 -25.89 -1.50
CA GLY A 446 4.02 -25.58 -0.56
C GLY A 446 3.91 -24.08 -0.28
N ARG A 447 4.01 -23.69 1.00
CA ARG A 447 3.86 -22.31 1.50
C ARG A 447 5.17 -21.59 1.81
N THR A 448 6.30 -22.17 1.45
CA THR A 448 7.64 -21.62 1.75
C THR A 448 8.38 -21.28 0.46
N VAL A 449 9.34 -20.37 0.56
CA VAL A 449 10.16 -19.99 -0.60
C VAL A 449 11.11 -21.12 -1.00
N TYR A 450 11.15 -21.41 -2.31
CA TYR A 450 12.10 -22.33 -2.92
C TYR A 450 12.94 -21.61 -3.98
N THR A 451 14.26 -21.69 -3.87
CA THR A 451 15.21 -21.09 -4.83
C THR A 451 16.00 -22.18 -5.54
N LEU A 452 15.97 -22.17 -6.88
CA LEU A 452 16.65 -23.12 -7.74
C LEU A 452 17.75 -22.41 -8.54
N ASN A 453 18.96 -22.97 -8.55
CA ASN A 453 20.03 -22.49 -9.43
C ASN A 453 19.84 -23.03 -10.84
N ILE A 454 19.73 -22.15 -11.83
CA ILE A 454 19.51 -22.49 -13.24
C ILE A 454 20.63 -21.98 -14.16
N THR A 455 21.77 -21.61 -13.58
CA THR A 455 22.88 -20.93 -14.29
C THR A 455 23.38 -21.70 -15.51
N ASP A 456 23.43 -23.04 -15.42
CA ASP A 456 23.96 -23.89 -16.48
C ASP A 456 22.95 -24.12 -17.62
N ASP A 457 21.65 -24.11 -17.31
CA ASP A 457 20.58 -24.45 -18.24
C ASP A 457 19.91 -23.24 -18.90
N ILE A 458 20.09 -22.04 -18.33
CA ILE A 458 19.64 -20.78 -18.94
C ILE A 458 20.49 -20.41 -20.16
N LYS A 459 19.84 -19.98 -21.24
CA LYS A 459 20.46 -19.58 -22.51
C LYS A 459 20.52 -18.07 -22.64
N ASP A 460 21.50 -17.59 -23.39
CA ASP A 460 21.50 -16.21 -23.89
C ASP A 460 20.38 -16.05 -24.93
N GLY A 461 19.63 -14.95 -24.87
CA GLY A 461 18.44 -14.74 -25.68
C GLY A 461 17.20 -15.46 -25.13
N ALA A 462 16.45 -16.13 -26.01
CA ALA A 462 15.15 -16.72 -25.70
C ALA A 462 15.27 -18.01 -24.85
N ASN A 463 14.39 -18.11 -23.86
CA ASN A 463 14.29 -19.22 -22.93
C ASN A 463 12.83 -19.67 -22.78
N GLU A 464 12.63 -20.97 -22.62
CA GLU A 464 11.33 -21.58 -22.36
C GLU A 464 11.31 -22.20 -20.96
N LEU A 465 10.44 -21.69 -20.10
CA LEU A 465 10.20 -22.20 -18.76
C LEU A 465 8.85 -22.92 -18.71
N LYS A 466 8.87 -24.15 -18.22
CA LYS A 466 7.69 -24.94 -17.93
C LYS A 466 7.73 -25.40 -16.48
N VAL A 467 6.60 -25.35 -15.79
CA VAL A 467 6.45 -25.81 -14.41
C VAL A 467 5.24 -26.73 -14.35
N GLU A 468 5.50 -28.01 -14.12
CA GLU A 468 4.44 -28.97 -13.82
C GLU A 468 4.11 -28.89 -12.33
N VAL A 469 2.85 -28.62 -12.01
CA VAL A 469 2.37 -28.55 -10.63
C VAL A 469 1.50 -29.76 -10.32
N ASP A 470 1.67 -30.34 -9.13
CA ASP A 470 0.84 -31.45 -8.64
C ASP A 470 0.23 -31.11 -7.29
N HIS A 471 -1.09 -31.28 -7.18
CA HIS A 471 -1.87 -31.16 -5.95
C HIS A 471 -2.60 -32.49 -5.66
N PRO A 472 -1.90 -33.50 -5.11
CA PRO A 472 -2.45 -34.83 -4.90
C PRO A 472 -3.48 -34.87 -3.76
N ALA A 473 -4.58 -35.60 -3.99
CA ALA A 473 -5.52 -35.95 -2.93
C ALA A 473 -4.87 -36.94 -1.93
N TYR A 474 -5.28 -36.88 -0.66
CA TYR A 474 -4.88 -37.82 0.40
C TYR A 474 -3.35 -37.92 0.66
N GLN A 475 -2.57 -36.88 0.34
CA GLN A 475 -1.15 -36.85 0.67
C GLN A 475 -0.89 -36.82 2.18
N THR A 476 0.24 -37.42 2.60
CA THR A 476 0.63 -37.55 4.02
C THR A 476 2.06 -37.09 4.30
N ALA A 477 2.77 -36.56 3.31
CA ALA A 477 4.15 -36.09 3.48
C ALA A 477 4.23 -34.59 3.82
N SER A 478 3.29 -33.79 3.33
CA SER A 478 3.24 -32.34 3.56
C SER A 478 2.75 -32.01 4.98
N PRO A 479 3.32 -30.97 5.64
CA PRO A 479 2.76 -30.40 6.88
C PRO A 479 1.44 -29.65 6.66
N TRP A 480 1.09 -29.35 5.40
CA TRP A 480 -0.13 -28.65 5.00
C TRP A 480 -0.94 -29.58 4.11
N ILE A 481 -2.01 -30.14 4.66
CA ILE A 481 -2.88 -31.10 3.98
C ILE A 481 -4.24 -30.48 3.68
N CYS A 482 -4.86 -30.97 2.61
CA CYS A 482 -6.24 -30.65 2.30
C CYS A 482 -7.16 -31.26 3.37
N GLY A 483 -7.80 -30.41 4.19
CA GLY A 483 -8.76 -30.85 5.20
C GLY A 483 -9.93 -31.63 4.61
N GLY A 484 -10.32 -31.29 3.38
CA GLY A 484 -11.31 -32.03 2.61
C GLY A 484 -10.91 -33.49 2.36
N CYS A 485 -9.64 -33.88 2.37
CA CYS A 485 -9.20 -35.26 2.14
C CYS A 485 -9.22 -36.15 3.39
N SER A 486 -9.78 -35.70 4.52
CA SER A 486 -9.84 -36.51 5.74
C SER A 486 -11.24 -36.97 6.11
N SER A 487 -11.32 -38.15 6.71
CA SER A 487 -12.53 -38.65 7.35
C SER A 487 -12.64 -38.30 8.84
N GLU A 488 -11.58 -37.74 9.45
CA GLU A 488 -11.54 -37.40 10.87
C GLU A 488 -12.59 -36.34 11.24
N TRP A 489 -13.24 -36.54 12.38
CA TRP A 489 -14.39 -35.72 12.78
C TRP A 489 -13.96 -34.34 13.27
N GLY A 490 -14.62 -33.29 12.78
CA GLY A 490 -14.47 -31.90 13.23
C GLY A 490 -13.70 -30.97 12.28
N PHE A 491 -13.22 -31.46 11.12
CA PHE A 491 -11.96 -30.91 10.64
C PHE A 491 -11.76 -30.91 9.13
N SER A 492 -11.95 -29.72 8.57
CA SER A 492 -12.04 -29.48 7.14
C SER A 492 -11.67 -28.02 6.87
N GLU A 493 -10.70 -27.48 7.62
CA GLU A 493 -10.44 -26.05 7.62
C GLU A 493 -9.62 -25.61 6.41
N GLY A 494 -10.31 -24.93 5.48
CA GLY A 494 -9.76 -24.34 4.26
C GLY A 494 -9.47 -25.34 3.14
N SER A 495 -9.69 -24.91 1.90
CA SER A 495 -9.05 -25.57 0.77
C SER A 495 -7.54 -25.29 0.81
N GLN A 496 -6.80 -26.05 0.02
CA GLN A 496 -5.41 -25.74 -0.27
C GLN A 496 -5.36 -25.21 -1.71
N PRO A 497 -4.46 -24.28 -2.03
CA PRO A 497 -4.36 -23.74 -3.38
C PRO A 497 -3.83 -24.82 -4.31
N PHE A 498 -4.27 -24.79 -5.57
CA PHE A 498 -3.75 -25.63 -6.64
C PHE A 498 -3.21 -24.72 -7.75
N GLY A 499 -1.89 -24.64 -7.90
CA GLY A 499 -1.25 -23.73 -8.85
C GLY A 499 -0.04 -22.98 -8.28
N ILE A 500 0.44 -22.00 -9.05
CA ILE A 500 1.51 -21.09 -8.63
C ILE A 500 0.85 -19.86 -7.98
N PHE A 501 0.48 -19.98 -6.71
CA PHE A 501 -0.38 -19.03 -6.01
C PHE A 501 0.40 -17.88 -5.33
N ARG A 502 1.72 -17.79 -5.53
CA ARG A 502 2.57 -16.68 -5.06
C ARG A 502 3.63 -16.32 -6.13
N PRO A 503 4.26 -15.14 -6.04
CA PRO A 503 5.17 -14.63 -7.06
C PRO A 503 6.34 -15.56 -7.42
N VAL A 504 6.81 -15.40 -8.65
CA VAL A 504 8.02 -16.00 -9.20
C VAL A 504 9.01 -14.91 -9.59
N THR A 505 10.27 -15.05 -9.22
CA THR A 505 11.32 -14.09 -9.56
C THR A 505 12.52 -14.79 -10.17
N LEU A 506 13.02 -14.24 -11.29
CA LEU A 506 14.34 -14.58 -11.82
C LEU A 506 15.37 -13.66 -11.16
N VAL A 507 16.34 -14.26 -10.49
CA VAL A 507 17.38 -13.56 -9.72
C VAL A 507 18.72 -13.74 -10.40
N GLU A 508 19.33 -12.64 -10.84
CA GLU A 508 20.71 -12.61 -11.32
C GLU A 508 21.64 -12.05 -10.23
N THR A 509 22.79 -12.68 -10.02
CA THR A 509 23.80 -12.29 -9.03
C THR A 509 25.22 -12.51 -9.55
N ASP A 510 26.22 -11.96 -8.87
CA ASP A 510 27.63 -12.39 -9.03
C ASP A 510 27.82 -13.85 -8.53
N ASN A 511 28.91 -14.50 -8.93
CA ASN A 511 29.28 -15.84 -8.45
C ASN A 511 29.37 -15.94 -6.93
N ILE A 512 29.70 -14.86 -6.23
CA ILE A 512 29.69 -14.83 -4.76
C ILE A 512 28.51 -13.99 -4.31
N ARG A 513 27.55 -14.66 -3.68
CA ARG A 513 26.30 -14.04 -3.25
C ARG A 513 25.97 -14.34 -1.79
N ILE A 514 25.15 -13.47 -1.22
CA ILE A 514 24.41 -13.73 0.01
C ILE A 514 23.24 -14.66 -0.34
N GLU A 515 23.11 -15.75 0.40
CA GLU A 515 22.05 -16.75 0.17
C GLU A 515 20.65 -16.20 0.50
N PRO A 516 19.57 -16.74 -0.12
CA PRO A 516 18.20 -16.38 0.23
C PRO A 516 17.94 -16.54 1.74
N PHE A 517 17.38 -15.49 2.35
CA PHE A 517 17.19 -15.38 3.80
C PHE A 517 18.46 -15.74 4.59
N GLY A 518 19.63 -15.39 4.03
CA GLY A 518 20.96 -15.68 4.59
C GLY A 518 21.40 -14.67 5.65
N VAL A 519 20.75 -13.51 5.72
CA VAL A 519 20.96 -12.50 6.76
C VAL A 519 20.03 -12.78 7.94
N HIS A 520 20.57 -12.95 9.14
CA HIS A 520 19.82 -13.05 10.38
C HIS A 520 20.25 -11.96 11.34
N ILE A 521 19.29 -11.20 11.86
CA ILE A 521 19.53 -10.08 12.78
C ILE A 521 18.70 -10.29 14.04
N TRP A 522 19.30 -10.15 15.21
CA TRP A 522 18.58 -10.16 16.49
C TRP A 522 19.26 -9.31 17.56
N ASN A 523 18.52 -8.95 18.60
CA ASN A 523 19.03 -8.26 19.79
C ASN A 523 18.87 -9.11 21.05
N ASN A 524 19.72 -8.88 22.05
CA ASN A 524 19.53 -9.45 23.39
C ASN A 524 18.37 -8.78 24.14
N ALA A 525 17.87 -9.40 25.20
CA ALA A 525 16.75 -8.87 25.98
C ALA A 525 17.01 -7.49 26.60
N ALA A 526 18.28 -7.14 26.87
CA ALA A 526 18.67 -5.80 27.35
C ALA A 526 18.59 -4.71 26.27
N CYS A 527 18.46 -5.11 24.99
CA CYS A 527 18.51 -4.22 23.82
C CYS A 527 19.79 -3.37 23.74
N ASP A 528 20.93 -3.87 24.21
CA ASP A 528 22.22 -3.15 24.19
C ASP A 528 23.20 -3.68 23.14
N SER A 529 22.81 -4.75 22.43
CA SER A 529 23.65 -5.45 21.45
C SER A 529 22.80 -5.97 20.30
N VAL A 530 23.32 -5.85 19.08
CA VAL A 530 22.78 -6.46 17.86
C VAL A 530 23.77 -7.45 17.29
N PHE A 531 23.27 -8.62 16.93
CA PHE A 531 24.01 -9.73 16.34
C PHE A 531 23.55 -9.95 14.91
N ILE A 532 24.50 -10.31 14.05
CA ILE A 532 24.29 -10.47 12.61
C ILE A 532 25.00 -11.74 12.16
N ASP A 533 24.24 -12.68 11.62
CA ASP A 533 24.77 -13.81 10.88
C ASP A 533 24.48 -13.62 9.39
N THR A 534 25.50 -13.73 8.53
CA THR A 534 25.34 -13.63 7.07
C THR A 534 25.87 -14.88 6.39
N GLU A 535 25.01 -15.61 5.70
CA GLU A 535 25.36 -16.77 4.88
C GLU A 535 25.76 -16.35 3.46
N ILE A 536 27.02 -16.62 3.08
CA ILE A 536 27.58 -16.32 1.76
C ILE A 536 27.99 -17.63 1.10
N LYS A 537 27.79 -17.74 -0.21
CA LYS A 537 28.24 -18.88 -1.02
C LYS A 537 29.03 -18.45 -2.25
N ASN A 538 30.10 -19.19 -2.53
CA ASN A 538 30.89 -19.06 -3.75
C ASN A 538 30.45 -20.13 -4.77
N TYR A 539 29.75 -19.70 -5.83
CA TYR A 539 29.33 -20.55 -6.94
C TYR A 539 30.39 -20.72 -8.03
N SER A 540 31.54 -20.05 -7.92
CA SER A 540 32.64 -20.22 -8.86
C SER A 540 33.41 -21.52 -8.62
N ASN A 541 34.23 -21.89 -9.60
CA ASN A 541 35.11 -23.05 -9.57
C ASN A 541 36.51 -22.77 -8.98
N LYS A 542 36.69 -21.61 -8.34
CA LYS A 542 37.98 -21.21 -7.77
C LYS A 542 37.79 -20.57 -6.40
N LYS A 543 38.87 -20.60 -5.62
CA LYS A 543 38.97 -19.86 -4.37
C LYS A 543 38.95 -18.36 -4.63
N GLU A 544 38.18 -17.62 -3.85
CA GLU A 544 38.11 -16.16 -3.92
C GLU A 544 38.08 -15.53 -2.53
N THR A 545 38.58 -14.30 -2.45
CA THR A 545 38.52 -13.47 -1.24
C THR A 545 37.68 -12.24 -1.54
N VAL A 546 36.70 -11.98 -0.68
CA VAL A 546 35.79 -10.85 -0.75
C VAL A 546 35.72 -10.15 0.60
N GLN A 547 35.24 -8.92 0.63
CA GLN A 547 34.89 -8.23 1.86
C GLN A 547 33.37 -8.23 2.03
N LEU A 548 32.87 -8.80 3.14
CA LEU A 548 31.50 -8.59 3.59
C LEU A 548 31.46 -7.30 4.42
N VAL A 549 30.48 -6.44 4.15
CA VAL A 549 30.24 -5.22 4.93
C VAL A 549 28.78 -5.20 5.37
N SER A 550 28.57 -5.24 6.68
CA SER A 550 27.25 -5.06 7.29
C SER A 550 27.11 -3.61 7.79
N LYS A 551 26.16 -2.87 7.22
CA LYS A 551 25.93 -1.44 7.54
C LYS A 551 24.50 -1.26 8.04
N LEU A 552 24.32 -1.05 9.33
CA LEU A 552 23.02 -0.75 9.91
C LEU A 552 22.75 0.75 9.74
N ASN A 553 21.61 1.11 9.15
CA ASN A 553 21.16 2.47 8.97
C ASN A 553 19.92 2.73 9.84
N GLN A 554 19.79 3.95 10.33
CA GLN A 554 18.56 4.48 10.91
C GLN A 554 17.45 4.57 9.85
N ALA A 555 16.18 4.70 10.27
CA ALA A 555 15.06 4.93 9.35
C ALA A 555 15.25 6.18 8.46
N SER A 556 16.08 7.13 8.90
CA SER A 556 16.48 8.31 8.13
C SER A 556 17.53 8.05 7.04
N GLY A 557 18.01 6.81 6.89
CA GLY A 557 19.12 6.44 6.01
C GLY A 557 20.51 6.77 6.58
N LYS A 558 20.59 7.45 7.72
CA LYS A 558 21.87 7.76 8.38
C LYS A 558 22.53 6.47 8.89
N PRO A 559 23.83 6.22 8.62
CA PRO A 559 24.53 5.06 9.17
C PRO A 559 24.56 5.11 10.70
N TYR A 560 24.25 3.97 11.31
CA TYR A 560 24.41 3.72 12.74
C TYR A 560 25.77 3.08 13.04
N PHE A 561 26.08 1.94 12.39
CA PHE A 561 27.41 1.32 12.42
C PHE A 561 27.77 0.68 11.07
N ARG A 562 29.04 0.32 10.92
CA ARG A 562 29.57 -0.37 9.74
C ARG A 562 30.62 -1.41 10.16
N LEU A 563 30.43 -2.66 9.77
CA LEU A 563 31.28 -3.80 10.13
C LEU A 563 31.85 -4.48 8.87
N PRO A 564 33.05 -4.09 8.39
CA PRO A 564 33.74 -4.79 7.32
C PRO A 564 34.49 -6.04 7.84
N VAL A 565 34.48 -7.12 7.07
CA VAL A 565 35.28 -8.33 7.34
C VAL A 565 35.73 -8.98 6.04
N GLU A 566 36.99 -9.39 5.97
CA GLU A 566 37.49 -10.18 4.85
C GLU A 566 37.08 -11.64 5.00
N VAL A 567 36.59 -12.23 3.92
CA VAL A 567 36.09 -13.60 3.86
C VAL A 567 36.75 -14.29 2.69
N CYS A 568 37.47 -15.37 2.99
CA CYS A 568 37.99 -16.28 1.99
C CYS A 568 37.05 -17.49 1.86
N LEU A 569 36.66 -17.81 0.63
CA LEU A 569 35.78 -18.92 0.28
C LEU A 569 36.46 -19.82 -0.74
N GLU A 570 36.53 -21.12 -0.45
CA GLU A 570 36.92 -22.14 -1.43
C GLU A 570 35.85 -22.26 -2.55
N ALA A 571 36.20 -22.94 -3.64
CA ALA A 571 35.26 -23.20 -4.73
C ALA A 571 34.05 -24.00 -4.22
N GLY A 572 32.83 -23.52 -4.49
CA GLY A 572 31.60 -24.15 -4.01
C GLY A 572 31.28 -23.97 -2.52
N GLU A 573 32.18 -23.34 -1.74
CA GLU A 573 32.02 -23.22 -0.29
C GLU A 573 30.84 -22.30 0.08
N LYS A 574 30.07 -22.73 1.07
CA LYS A 574 29.08 -21.93 1.78
C LYS A 574 29.55 -21.69 3.21
N LYS A 575 29.48 -20.45 3.67
CA LYS A 575 29.98 -20.04 4.99
C LYS A 575 29.04 -19.06 5.67
N ILE A 576 28.88 -19.20 6.99
CA ILE A 576 28.16 -18.23 7.82
C ILE A 576 29.20 -17.34 8.51
N ILE A 577 28.99 -16.03 8.41
CA ILE A 577 29.86 -15.02 9.01
C ILE A 577 29.11 -14.37 10.17
N HIS A 578 29.71 -14.44 11.35
CA HIS A 578 29.15 -13.92 12.59
C HIS A 578 29.75 -12.54 12.89
N GLN A 579 28.89 -11.55 13.08
CA GLN A 579 29.26 -10.18 13.44
C GLN A 579 28.35 -9.69 14.58
N TYR A 580 28.81 -8.73 15.36
CA TYR A 580 27.98 -8.08 16.38
C TYR A 580 28.46 -6.64 16.62
N SER A 581 27.56 -5.81 17.17
CA SER A 581 27.89 -4.47 17.67
C SER A 581 27.10 -4.16 18.93
N LYS A 582 27.73 -3.44 19.86
CA LYS A 582 26.99 -2.77 20.94
C LYS A 582 26.18 -1.61 20.38
N ILE A 583 25.08 -1.30 21.03
CA ILE A 583 24.16 -0.21 20.68
C ILE A 583 23.80 0.55 21.96
N GLU A 584 23.96 1.86 21.91
CA GLU A 584 23.59 2.76 23.00
C GLU A 584 22.27 3.46 22.69
N SER A 585 21.31 3.40 23.62
CA SER A 585 20.02 4.08 23.50
C SER A 585 19.30 3.86 22.16
N PRO A 586 19.04 2.59 21.74
CA PRO A 586 18.33 2.35 20.49
C PRO A 586 16.93 2.95 20.53
N HIS A 587 16.52 3.50 19.39
CA HIS A 587 15.10 3.68 19.08
C HIS A 587 14.46 2.29 19.01
N ARG A 588 13.44 2.04 19.84
CA ARG A 588 12.81 0.72 19.97
C ARG A 588 11.57 0.61 19.11
N TRP A 589 11.38 -0.55 18.50
CA TRP A 589 10.15 -0.93 17.81
C TRP A 589 9.03 -1.17 18.82
N GLY A 590 7.82 -0.68 18.55
CA GLY A 590 6.61 -0.89 19.35
C GLY A 590 5.32 -0.67 18.55
N LEU A 591 4.17 -0.79 19.21
CA LEU A 591 2.85 -0.69 18.54
C LEU A 591 2.54 0.72 18.06
N GLU A 592 2.88 1.73 18.86
CA GLU A 592 2.65 3.15 18.53
C GLU A 592 3.79 3.74 17.69
N ASP A 593 4.98 3.15 17.80
CA ASP A 593 6.21 3.60 17.17
C ASP A 593 6.96 2.40 16.56
N PRO A 594 6.52 1.89 15.39
CA PRO A 594 7.09 0.73 14.72
C PRO A 594 8.40 1.07 14.01
N TYR A 595 9.39 1.56 14.77
CA TYR A 595 10.66 2.00 14.22
C TYR A 595 11.48 0.83 13.67
N LEU A 596 11.84 0.92 12.39
CA LEU A 596 12.66 -0.06 11.68
C LEU A 596 14.03 0.55 11.30
N TYR A 597 15.08 -0.23 11.55
CA TYR A 597 16.41 -0.01 11.00
C TYR A 597 16.56 -0.85 9.74
N SER A 598 17.42 -0.40 8.82
CA SER A 598 17.76 -1.17 7.62
C SER A 598 19.21 -1.62 7.66
N LEU A 599 19.46 -2.93 7.67
CA LEU A 599 20.80 -3.50 7.54
C LEU A 599 21.11 -3.77 6.07
N THR A 600 22.02 -2.98 5.51
CA THR A 600 22.59 -3.22 4.18
C THR A 600 23.80 -4.14 4.30
N SER A 601 23.68 -5.37 3.80
CA SER A 601 24.76 -6.36 3.73
C SER A 601 25.33 -6.38 2.32
N MET A 602 26.61 -6.00 2.18
CA MET A 602 27.29 -5.84 0.89
C MET A 602 28.44 -6.83 0.75
N VAL A 603 28.56 -7.49 -0.40
CA VAL A 603 29.76 -8.22 -0.81
C VAL A 603 30.56 -7.36 -1.75
N LYS A 604 31.86 -7.19 -1.46
CA LYS A 604 32.79 -6.43 -2.29
C LYS A 604 33.96 -7.30 -2.75
N ARG A 605 34.31 -7.18 -4.03
CA ARG A 605 35.54 -7.73 -4.61
C ARG A 605 36.46 -6.56 -4.95
N GLY A 606 37.46 -6.30 -4.11
CA GLY A 606 38.22 -5.03 -4.15
C GLY A 606 37.31 -3.85 -3.81
N ASP A 607 37.37 -2.77 -4.60
CA ASP A 607 36.52 -1.59 -4.42
C ASP A 607 35.11 -1.75 -5.01
N SER A 608 34.89 -2.80 -5.81
CA SER A 608 33.64 -3.06 -6.50
C SER A 608 32.63 -3.76 -5.59
N LEU A 609 31.45 -3.15 -5.42
CA LEU A 609 30.27 -3.84 -4.91
C LEU A 609 29.82 -4.90 -5.94
N THR A 610 29.62 -6.15 -5.51
CA THR A 610 29.24 -7.28 -6.38
C THR A 610 27.91 -7.91 -6.01
N ASP A 611 27.48 -7.82 -4.76
CA ASP A 611 26.16 -8.25 -4.29
C ASP A 611 25.71 -7.41 -3.10
N GLU A 612 24.40 -7.23 -2.95
CA GLU A 612 23.80 -6.44 -1.87
C GLU A 612 22.43 -7.00 -1.48
N VAL A 613 22.16 -7.05 -0.18
CA VAL A 613 20.84 -7.38 0.40
C VAL A 613 20.52 -6.38 1.51
N ASN A 614 19.34 -5.78 1.46
CA ASN A 614 18.78 -4.97 2.54
C ASN A 614 17.83 -5.83 3.37
N THR A 615 17.91 -5.71 4.69
CA THR A 615 17.05 -6.44 5.64
C THR A 615 16.59 -5.49 6.73
N GLU A 616 15.27 -5.27 6.81
CA GLU A 616 14.65 -4.46 7.86
C GLU A 616 14.68 -5.20 9.21
N PHE A 617 14.87 -4.44 10.29
CA PHE A 617 14.99 -4.98 11.64
C PHE A 617 14.53 -3.97 12.71
N GLY A 618 13.74 -4.43 13.68
CA GLY A 618 13.31 -3.63 14.82
C GLY A 618 13.94 -4.11 16.13
N ILE A 619 14.51 -3.19 16.92
CA ILE A 619 15.06 -3.50 18.24
C ILE A 619 13.94 -3.42 19.27
N ARG A 620 13.68 -4.51 19.99
CA ARG A 620 12.67 -4.57 21.05
C ARG A 620 12.96 -5.70 22.03
N ASN A 621 12.34 -5.61 23.20
CA ASN A 621 12.28 -6.73 24.14
C ASN A 621 10.82 -7.16 24.36
N ILE A 622 10.60 -8.46 24.47
CA ILE A 622 9.32 -9.03 24.90
C ILE A 622 9.53 -9.97 26.09
N SER A 623 8.49 -10.14 26.91
CA SER A 623 8.55 -11.05 28.05
C SER A 623 7.19 -11.72 28.31
N TRP A 624 7.20 -13.05 28.25
CA TRP A 624 6.04 -13.91 28.54
C TRP A 624 6.03 -14.41 29.98
N PRO A 625 4.85 -14.64 30.59
CA PRO A 625 4.76 -15.26 31.91
C PRO A 625 5.41 -16.65 31.96
N VAL A 626 5.34 -17.44 30.87
CA VAL A 626 5.92 -18.79 30.81
C VAL A 626 7.45 -18.82 30.90
N HIS A 627 8.13 -17.70 30.65
CA HIS A 627 9.58 -17.57 30.79
C HIS A 627 10.00 -16.89 32.11
N ARG A 628 9.04 -16.46 32.94
CA ARG A 628 9.31 -15.75 34.20
C ARG A 628 9.02 -16.61 35.43
N GLN A 629 9.77 -16.37 36.49
CA GLN A 629 9.60 -17.05 37.79
C GLN A 629 8.91 -16.15 38.85
N ASN A 630 8.51 -14.93 38.50
CA ASN A 630 7.96 -13.94 39.44
C ASN A 630 6.45 -14.03 39.66
N GLY A 631 5.75 -14.91 38.93
CA GLY A 631 4.30 -15.09 39.03
C GLY A 631 3.44 -13.99 38.37
N ASP A 632 4.03 -13.03 37.65
CA ASP A 632 3.26 -12.01 36.92
C ASP A 632 2.64 -12.62 35.64
N PRO A 633 1.30 -12.61 35.48
CA PRO A 633 0.60 -13.26 34.37
C PRO A 633 0.55 -12.45 33.05
N CYS A 634 1.09 -11.23 33.01
CA CYS A 634 0.89 -10.30 31.88
C CYS A 634 1.93 -10.48 30.76
N PHE A 635 1.59 -10.14 29.52
CA PHE A 635 2.57 -9.98 28.45
C PHE A 635 3.21 -8.57 28.52
N TYR A 636 4.51 -8.48 28.21
CA TYR A 636 5.24 -7.21 28.17
C TYR A 636 5.95 -7.01 26.84
N LEU A 637 5.88 -5.78 26.32
CA LEU A 637 6.69 -5.25 25.22
C LEU A 637 7.44 -4.02 25.72
N ASN A 638 8.76 -3.99 25.57
CA ASN A 638 9.63 -2.88 25.98
C ASN A 638 9.44 -2.47 27.45
N ASN A 639 9.24 -3.46 28.34
CA ASN A 639 8.96 -3.30 29.77
C ASN A 639 7.59 -2.63 30.09
N LYS A 640 6.70 -2.52 29.11
CA LYS A 640 5.32 -2.06 29.29
C LYS A 640 4.36 -3.23 29.18
N LYS A 641 3.38 -3.32 30.08
CA LYS A 641 2.28 -4.30 29.97
C LYS A 641 1.49 -4.04 28.70
N VAL A 642 1.23 -5.10 27.95
CA VAL A 642 0.41 -5.05 26.74
C VAL A 642 -0.65 -6.15 26.83
N PHE A 643 -1.92 -5.75 26.71
CA PHE A 643 -3.02 -6.68 26.52
C PHE A 643 -3.16 -6.98 25.03
N ILE A 644 -3.07 -8.27 24.67
CA ILE A 644 -3.19 -8.74 23.30
C ILE A 644 -4.69 -8.80 22.94
N ASN A 645 -5.14 -7.89 22.09
CA ASN A 645 -6.42 -7.94 21.42
C ASN A 645 -6.17 -8.34 19.97
N GLY A 646 -6.08 -9.64 19.72
CA GLY A 646 -5.72 -10.18 18.42
C GLY A 646 -6.90 -10.74 17.63
N THR A 647 -6.66 -10.97 16.34
CA THR A 647 -7.52 -11.76 15.46
C THR A 647 -6.71 -12.84 14.75
N CYS A 648 -7.41 -13.84 14.27
CA CYS A 648 -6.90 -14.95 13.49
C CYS A 648 -7.54 -14.89 12.11
N ASP A 649 -6.77 -15.11 11.06
CA ASP A 649 -7.32 -15.22 9.71
C ASP A 649 -6.79 -16.46 9.01
N TYR A 650 -7.62 -17.01 8.14
CA TYR A 650 -7.20 -18.04 7.20
C TYR A 650 -6.96 -17.34 5.87
N GLU A 651 -5.73 -17.33 5.36
CA GLU A 651 -5.34 -16.69 4.09
C GLU A 651 -6.16 -17.28 2.94
N HIS A 652 -7.37 -16.76 2.75
CA HIS A 652 -8.34 -17.27 1.82
C HIS A 652 -9.13 -16.13 1.19
N LEU A 653 -9.21 -16.19 -0.14
CA LEU A 653 -10.08 -15.39 -0.97
C LEU A 653 -11.12 -16.29 -1.63
N PHE A 654 -12.33 -15.76 -1.74
CA PHE A 654 -13.42 -16.44 -2.42
C PHE A 654 -13.03 -16.79 -3.87
N GLY A 655 -12.83 -18.09 -4.13
CA GLY A 655 -12.39 -18.67 -5.40
C GLY A 655 -10.96 -18.39 -5.85
N GLN A 656 -10.19 -17.57 -5.13
CA GLN A 656 -8.75 -17.43 -5.38
C GLN A 656 -7.89 -18.16 -4.35
N SER A 657 -8.50 -18.73 -3.30
CA SER A 657 -7.78 -19.45 -2.24
C SER A 657 -6.65 -18.57 -1.67
N HIS A 658 -5.41 -19.04 -1.67
CA HIS A 658 -4.24 -18.30 -1.18
C HIS A 658 -3.60 -17.34 -2.20
N ALA A 659 -4.18 -17.16 -3.39
CA ALA A 659 -3.61 -16.32 -4.44
C ALA A 659 -3.91 -14.83 -4.23
N PHE A 660 -3.32 -14.24 -3.19
CA PHE A 660 -3.47 -12.83 -2.85
C PHE A 660 -2.49 -11.94 -3.62
N SER A 661 -3.00 -10.86 -4.18
CA SER A 661 -2.23 -9.66 -4.57
C SER A 661 -1.70 -8.91 -3.35
N HIS A 662 -0.80 -7.94 -3.59
CA HIS A 662 -0.28 -7.09 -2.51
C HIS A 662 -1.39 -6.17 -1.96
N GLU A 663 -2.25 -5.67 -2.85
CA GLU A 663 -3.38 -4.80 -2.53
C GLU A 663 -4.41 -5.50 -1.63
N GLU A 664 -4.76 -6.75 -1.91
CA GLU A 664 -5.64 -7.56 -1.04
C GLU A 664 -5.05 -7.72 0.37
N ILE A 665 -3.75 -8.00 0.48
CA ILE A 665 -3.08 -8.14 1.79
C ILE A 665 -3.07 -6.79 2.52
N ALA A 666 -2.73 -5.70 1.82
CA ALA A 666 -2.72 -4.35 2.41
C ALA A 666 -4.10 -3.95 2.92
N SER A 667 -5.14 -4.20 2.13
CA SER A 667 -6.55 -4.03 2.50
C SER A 667 -6.89 -4.85 3.75
N ARG A 668 -6.56 -6.14 3.74
CA ARG A 668 -6.83 -7.06 4.85
C ARG A 668 -6.22 -6.59 6.17
N VAL A 669 -4.95 -6.18 6.16
CA VAL A 669 -4.26 -5.64 7.35
C VAL A 669 -4.86 -4.30 7.80
N LYS A 670 -5.22 -3.42 6.85
CA LYS A 670 -5.87 -2.14 7.15
C LYS A 670 -7.19 -2.35 7.88
N MET A 671 -8.05 -3.25 7.39
CA MET A 671 -9.32 -3.60 8.02
C MET A 671 -9.13 -4.16 9.44
N MET A 672 -8.11 -5.01 9.66
CA MET A 672 -7.79 -5.54 11.01
C MET A 672 -7.45 -4.41 11.99
N ARG A 673 -6.65 -3.44 11.55
CA ARG A 673 -6.32 -2.26 12.35
C ARG A 673 -7.52 -1.36 12.62
N GLN A 674 -8.40 -1.19 11.63
CA GLN A 674 -9.62 -0.41 11.79
C GLN A 674 -10.61 -1.01 12.81
N CYS A 675 -10.60 -2.33 12.99
CA CYS A 675 -11.31 -3.00 14.10
C CYS A 675 -10.70 -2.69 15.48
N GLY A 676 -9.45 -2.23 15.53
CA GLY A 676 -8.70 -2.03 16.76
C GLY A 676 -7.95 -3.28 17.25
N PHE A 677 -7.66 -4.23 16.36
CA PHE A 677 -6.76 -5.34 16.69
C PHE A 677 -5.31 -4.85 16.73
N ASN A 678 -4.55 -5.34 17.71
CA ASN A 678 -3.12 -5.04 17.88
C ASN A 678 -2.23 -6.27 17.68
N ALA A 679 -2.83 -7.41 17.33
CA ALA A 679 -2.11 -8.64 17.07
C ALA A 679 -2.81 -9.50 16.01
N PHE A 680 -2.01 -10.30 15.31
CA PHE A 680 -2.47 -11.26 14.32
C PHE A 680 -1.90 -12.65 14.60
N ARG A 681 -2.73 -13.68 14.40
CA ARG A 681 -2.31 -15.09 14.38
C ARG A 681 -2.51 -15.65 12.97
N GLU A 682 -1.43 -16.15 12.38
CA GLU A 682 -1.50 -16.98 11.18
C GLU A 682 -2.30 -18.24 11.49
N SER A 683 -3.47 -18.41 10.88
CA SER A 683 -4.28 -19.61 11.07
C SER A 683 -4.45 -20.35 9.75
N HIS A 684 -4.02 -21.60 9.60
CA HIS A 684 -3.11 -22.35 10.47
C HIS A 684 -1.83 -22.77 9.74
N GLN A 685 -1.43 -21.96 8.76
CA GLN A 685 -0.31 -22.21 7.86
C GLN A 685 0.40 -20.89 7.51
N PRO A 686 1.66 -20.95 7.04
CA PRO A 686 2.43 -19.74 6.74
C PRO A 686 1.76 -18.90 5.65
N HIS A 687 1.42 -17.67 5.99
CA HIS A 687 0.84 -16.70 5.06
C HIS A 687 1.93 -16.06 4.20
N ASN A 688 1.51 -15.28 3.21
CA ASN A 688 2.38 -14.48 2.36
C ASN A 688 3.26 -13.56 3.22
N LEU A 689 4.55 -13.49 2.90
CA LEU A 689 5.54 -12.71 3.65
C LEU A 689 5.21 -11.21 3.70
N TYR A 690 4.39 -10.71 2.79
CA TYR A 690 3.95 -9.32 2.80
C TYR A 690 3.09 -8.97 4.04
N TYR A 691 2.31 -9.91 4.59
CA TYR A 691 1.61 -9.70 5.87
C TYR A 691 2.59 -9.31 6.97
N GLN A 692 3.68 -10.07 7.11
CA GLN A 692 4.70 -9.82 8.12
C GLN A 692 5.38 -8.45 7.92
N GLN A 693 5.69 -8.09 6.68
CA GLN A 693 6.27 -6.76 6.38
C GLN A 693 5.34 -5.64 6.86
N LEU A 694 4.05 -5.75 6.57
CA LEU A 694 3.07 -4.77 7.04
C LEU A 694 2.94 -4.78 8.56
N PHE A 695 2.98 -5.93 9.24
CA PHE A 695 2.93 -5.98 10.71
C PHE A 695 4.14 -5.29 11.35
N ASP A 696 5.33 -5.46 10.76
CA ASP A 696 6.55 -4.80 11.17
C ASP A 696 6.47 -3.28 10.96
N GLU A 697 6.00 -2.82 9.80
CA GLU A 697 5.87 -1.40 9.46
C GLU A 697 4.74 -0.68 10.21
N GLN A 698 3.68 -1.41 10.57
CA GLN A 698 2.46 -0.83 11.13
C GLN A 698 2.36 -0.99 12.66
N GLY A 699 3.24 -1.77 13.28
CA GLY A 699 3.24 -1.98 14.73
C GLY A 699 2.13 -2.93 15.18
N MET A 700 1.99 -4.08 14.50
CA MET A 700 1.07 -5.14 14.91
C MET A 700 1.84 -6.36 15.40
N LEU A 701 1.46 -6.94 16.55
CA LEU A 701 2.11 -8.15 17.05
C LEU A 701 1.74 -9.35 16.18
N PHE A 702 2.66 -10.31 16.07
CA PHE A 702 2.49 -11.43 15.17
C PHE A 702 2.77 -12.78 15.85
N TRP A 703 1.78 -13.66 15.83
CA TRP A 703 1.91 -15.07 16.14
C TRP A 703 1.93 -15.86 14.83
N SER A 704 3.14 -16.18 14.38
CA SER A 704 3.33 -16.99 13.18
C SER A 704 3.08 -18.45 13.49
N GLN A 705 2.35 -19.17 12.63
CA GLN A 705 2.00 -20.57 12.85
C GLN A 705 2.38 -21.44 11.66
N PHE A 706 3.17 -22.48 11.95
CA PHE A 706 3.74 -23.36 10.94
C PHE A 706 2.73 -24.38 10.41
N SER A 707 1.98 -25.03 11.28
CA SER A 707 1.11 -26.12 10.88
C SER A 707 -0.13 -26.24 11.76
N ALA A 708 -1.03 -27.08 11.27
CA ALA A 708 -2.25 -27.48 11.91
C ALA A 708 -2.33 -29.01 11.81
N HIS A 709 -3.13 -29.62 12.68
CA HIS A 709 -4.01 -30.65 12.17
C HIS A 709 -3.35 -31.89 11.49
N ILE A 710 -2.47 -32.59 12.21
CA ILE A 710 -1.62 -33.66 11.68
C ILE A 710 -1.94 -34.99 12.36
N TRP A 711 -2.15 -36.05 11.58
CA TRP A 711 -2.54 -37.38 12.11
C TRP A 711 -1.66 -38.53 11.62
N PHE A 712 -0.59 -38.21 10.91
CA PHE A 712 0.37 -39.19 10.39
C PHE A 712 1.73 -38.92 11.01
N ASP A 713 2.45 -40.01 11.24
CA ASP A 713 3.75 -39.99 11.87
C ASP A 713 4.66 -41.00 11.17
N THR A 714 5.11 -40.63 9.96
CA THR A 714 6.00 -41.45 9.13
C THR A 714 7.38 -40.80 9.03
N ASP A 715 8.42 -41.58 8.76
CA ASP A 715 9.78 -41.05 8.59
C ASP A 715 9.87 -40.01 7.47
N THR A 716 9.15 -40.25 6.37
CA THR A 716 9.03 -39.30 5.25
C THR A 716 8.39 -37.99 5.73
N PHE A 717 7.27 -38.07 6.43
CA PHE A 717 6.61 -36.89 6.99
C PHE A 717 7.52 -36.12 7.94
N ARG A 718 8.16 -36.79 8.91
CA ARG A 718 9.06 -36.12 9.88
C ARG A 718 10.22 -35.42 9.19
N THR A 719 10.78 -36.02 8.15
CA THR A 719 11.87 -35.41 7.36
C THR A 719 11.39 -34.16 6.64
N VAL A 720 10.30 -34.27 5.89
CA VAL A 720 9.70 -33.14 5.16
C VAL A 720 9.25 -32.02 6.10
N PHE A 721 8.61 -32.37 7.21
CA PHE A 721 8.16 -31.42 8.24
C PHE A 721 9.34 -30.60 8.78
N LYS A 722 10.45 -31.27 9.15
CA LYS A 722 11.66 -30.57 9.64
C LYS A 722 12.30 -29.69 8.57
N ASP A 723 12.30 -30.12 7.32
CA ASP A 723 12.86 -29.32 6.22
C ASP A 723 12.02 -28.07 5.92
N MET A 724 10.70 -28.21 5.87
CA MET A 724 9.77 -27.09 5.73
C MET A 724 9.83 -26.16 6.95
N LEU A 725 9.95 -26.70 8.17
CA LEU A 725 10.09 -25.92 9.40
C LEU A 725 11.33 -25.03 9.35
N ARG A 726 12.46 -25.56 8.87
CA ARG A 726 13.68 -24.76 8.67
C ARG A 726 13.46 -23.62 7.68
N ARG A 727 12.80 -23.88 6.54
CA ARG A 727 12.48 -22.81 5.56
C ARG A 727 11.60 -21.73 6.17
N TYR A 728 10.53 -22.13 6.85
CA TYR A 728 9.60 -21.25 7.56
C TYR A 728 10.28 -20.34 8.60
N ILE A 729 11.21 -20.86 9.41
CA ILE A 729 11.95 -20.04 10.38
C ILE A 729 12.89 -19.07 9.64
N ARG A 730 13.61 -19.55 8.60
CA ARG A 730 14.57 -18.72 7.86
C ARG A 730 13.91 -17.48 7.28
N GLU A 731 12.74 -17.62 6.68
CA GLU A 731 12.06 -16.52 5.99
C GLU A 731 11.41 -15.48 6.93
N ARG A 732 11.24 -15.80 8.22
CA ARG A 732 10.48 -14.97 9.16
C ARG A 732 11.25 -14.42 10.36
N ARG A 733 12.32 -15.08 10.81
CA ARG A 733 13.00 -14.80 12.10
C ARG A 733 13.47 -13.36 12.35
N ASN A 734 13.73 -12.57 11.29
CA ASN A 734 14.17 -11.17 11.40
C ASN A 734 13.06 -10.20 11.84
N SER A 735 11.80 -10.62 11.73
CA SER A 735 10.64 -9.77 11.98
C SER A 735 10.52 -9.37 13.46
N PRO A 736 10.54 -8.07 13.78
CA PRO A 736 10.33 -7.62 15.16
C PRO A 736 8.92 -7.94 15.68
N SER A 737 7.90 -7.98 14.82
CA SER A 737 6.52 -8.26 15.21
C SER A 737 6.30 -9.68 15.74
N ILE A 738 7.13 -10.66 15.35
CA ILE A 738 6.98 -12.04 15.81
C ILE A 738 7.22 -12.13 17.32
N ILE A 739 6.16 -12.53 18.03
CA ILE A 739 6.15 -12.71 19.49
C ILE A 739 6.02 -14.18 19.92
N LEU A 740 5.51 -15.05 19.05
CA LEU A 740 5.31 -16.48 19.28
C LEU A 740 5.61 -17.27 18.01
N TRP A 741 6.18 -18.46 18.19
CA TRP A 741 6.25 -19.49 17.15
C TRP A 741 5.20 -20.57 17.43
N GLY A 742 4.22 -20.72 16.56
CA GLY A 742 3.23 -21.80 16.61
C GLY A 742 3.72 -23.02 15.83
N LEU A 743 3.96 -24.13 16.52
CA LEU A 743 4.37 -25.38 15.88
C LEU A 743 3.17 -26.12 15.28
N GLN A 744 2.05 -26.17 16.00
CA GLN A 744 0.91 -27.04 15.70
C GLN A 744 -0.41 -26.56 16.37
N ASN A 745 -1.56 -26.78 15.73
CA ASN A 745 -2.92 -26.55 16.28
C ASN A 745 -3.86 -27.78 16.30
N GLU A 746 -4.42 -28.13 17.46
CA GLU A 746 -5.49 -29.14 17.66
C GLU A 746 -5.18 -30.58 17.19
N SER A 747 -3.91 -30.98 17.25
CA SER A 747 -3.53 -32.41 17.17
C SER A 747 -2.27 -32.65 17.99
N ALA A 748 -2.08 -33.86 18.49
CA ALA A 748 -0.92 -34.15 19.33
C ALA A 748 0.24 -34.70 18.47
N LEU A 749 1.24 -33.86 18.18
CA LEU A 749 2.54 -34.40 17.77
C LEU A 749 3.11 -35.25 18.91
N PRO A 750 3.83 -36.35 18.61
CA PRO A 750 4.58 -37.06 19.63
C PRO A 750 5.51 -36.09 20.38
N LYS A 751 5.49 -36.12 21.71
CA LYS A 751 6.25 -35.18 22.56
C LYS A 751 7.72 -35.06 22.14
N SER A 752 8.39 -36.19 21.91
CA SER A 752 9.82 -36.21 21.51
C SER A 752 10.06 -35.56 20.15
N PHE A 753 9.10 -35.65 19.22
CA PHE A 753 9.20 -34.99 17.93
C PHE A 753 8.96 -33.48 18.04
N ALA A 754 8.02 -33.06 18.88
CA ALA A 754 7.82 -31.64 19.19
C ALA A 754 9.03 -31.01 19.90
N GLU A 755 9.69 -31.75 20.79
CA GLU A 755 10.96 -31.33 21.42
C GLU A 755 12.06 -31.17 20.36
N GLU A 756 12.23 -32.14 19.45
CA GLU A 756 13.20 -32.04 18.34
C GLU A 756 12.93 -30.79 17.46
N CYS A 757 11.67 -30.54 17.13
CA CYS A 757 11.28 -29.35 16.36
C CYS A 757 11.54 -28.05 17.13
N SER A 758 11.27 -28.04 18.44
CA SER A 758 11.54 -26.88 19.30
C SER A 758 13.03 -26.57 19.38
N ASP A 759 13.88 -27.60 19.43
CA ASP A 759 15.33 -27.42 19.42
C ASP A 759 15.85 -26.88 18.09
N ILE A 760 15.23 -27.28 16.97
CA ILE A 760 15.49 -26.66 15.66
C ILE A 760 15.14 -25.17 15.68
N ILE A 761 13.97 -24.80 16.22
CA ILE A 761 13.55 -23.40 16.34
C ILE A 761 14.55 -22.61 17.19
N ARG A 762 14.89 -23.07 18.39
CA ARG A 762 15.86 -22.38 19.29
C ARG A 762 17.24 -22.23 18.67
N LYS A 763 17.70 -23.22 17.90
CA LYS A 763 18.99 -23.16 17.19
C LYS A 763 18.99 -22.11 16.09
N MET A 764 17.86 -21.93 15.40
CA MET A 764 17.74 -21.02 14.26
C MET A 764 17.30 -19.61 14.65
N ASP A 765 16.68 -19.46 15.83
CA ASP A 765 16.26 -18.21 16.45
C ASP A 765 16.68 -18.18 17.93
N PRO A 766 17.86 -17.59 18.23
CA PRO A 766 18.37 -17.47 19.60
C PRO A 766 17.44 -16.68 20.54
N THR A 767 16.50 -15.88 20.02
CA THR A 767 15.56 -15.13 20.87
C THR A 767 14.52 -16.04 21.54
N CYS A 768 14.41 -17.30 21.12
CA CYS A 768 13.58 -18.29 21.79
C CYS A 768 14.12 -18.77 23.14
N MET A 769 15.33 -18.37 23.51
CA MET A 769 15.92 -18.72 24.82
C MET A 769 15.29 -17.92 25.97
N ASP A 770 14.87 -16.68 25.72
CA ASP A 770 14.40 -15.78 26.77
C ASP A 770 13.22 -14.87 26.35
N GLN A 771 13.00 -14.64 25.06
CA GLN A 771 12.02 -13.68 24.55
C GLN A 771 10.81 -14.35 23.89
N ARG A 772 10.98 -15.09 22.78
CA ARG A 772 9.88 -15.70 22.01
C ARG A 772 9.54 -17.09 22.55
N ALA A 773 8.29 -17.35 22.91
CA ALA A 773 7.86 -18.70 23.32
C ALA A 773 7.45 -19.55 22.11
N ILE A 774 7.74 -20.85 22.16
CA ILE A 774 7.31 -21.86 21.19
C ILE A 774 6.02 -22.51 21.70
N THR A 775 5.01 -22.61 20.84
CA THR A 775 3.64 -22.95 21.24
C THR A 775 3.05 -24.12 20.45
N THR A 776 2.21 -24.90 21.12
CA THR A 776 1.18 -25.74 20.50
C THR A 776 -0.18 -25.30 20.99
N CYS A 777 -1.26 -25.67 20.31
CA CYS A 777 -2.62 -25.34 20.75
C CYS A 777 -3.46 -26.60 21.02
N ASN A 778 -4.21 -26.60 22.13
CA ASN A 778 -5.21 -27.63 22.47
C ASN A 778 -4.67 -29.09 22.49
N GLY A 779 -3.64 -29.37 23.31
CA GLY A 779 -3.31 -30.74 23.73
C GLY A 779 -1.92 -31.25 23.37
N GLY A 780 -1.00 -30.37 22.96
CA GLY A 780 0.39 -30.72 22.67
C GLY A 780 1.30 -30.69 23.90
N GLN A 781 2.41 -31.45 23.86
CA GLN A 781 3.52 -31.40 24.82
C GLN A 781 4.84 -31.28 24.05
N GLY A 782 5.90 -30.81 24.71
CA GLY A 782 7.25 -30.69 24.13
C GLY A 782 7.63 -29.29 23.62
N THR A 783 6.72 -28.33 23.74
CA THR A 783 6.93 -26.89 23.50
C THR A 783 6.92 -26.10 24.81
N ASP A 784 7.23 -24.80 24.78
CA ASP A 784 7.27 -23.94 25.97
C ASP A 784 5.87 -23.72 26.57
N TRP A 785 4.83 -23.67 25.72
CA TRP A 785 3.46 -23.41 26.16
C TRP A 785 2.40 -24.08 25.28
N ASN A 786 1.47 -24.79 25.91
CA ASN A 786 0.23 -25.23 25.27
C ASN A 786 -0.87 -24.17 25.46
N VAL A 787 -1.13 -23.38 24.42
CA VAL A 787 -2.16 -22.33 24.44
C VAL A 787 -3.54 -22.96 24.27
N ILE A 788 -4.49 -22.57 25.12
CA ILE A 788 -5.87 -23.10 25.10
C ILE A 788 -6.72 -22.27 24.14
N GLN A 789 -7.60 -22.94 23.40
CA GLN A 789 -8.72 -22.27 22.74
C GLN A 789 -9.98 -22.35 23.62
N ASN A 790 -10.63 -21.22 23.83
CA ASN A 790 -11.79 -21.10 24.71
C ASN A 790 -13.04 -20.69 23.93
N TRP A 791 -13.93 -21.67 23.79
CA TRP A 791 -15.18 -21.59 23.05
C TRP A 791 -16.43 -21.37 23.94
N SER A 792 -16.26 -20.87 25.17
CA SER A 792 -17.36 -20.64 26.12
C SER A 792 -18.50 -19.81 25.52
N GLY A 793 -19.74 -20.29 25.61
CA GLY A 793 -20.93 -19.71 24.99
C GLY A 793 -21.16 -20.07 23.51
N THR A 794 -20.19 -20.70 22.84
CA THR A 794 -20.28 -21.04 21.41
C THR A 794 -20.63 -22.51 21.19
N TYR A 795 -19.70 -23.41 21.58
CA TYR A 795 -19.88 -24.87 21.52
C TYR A 795 -20.31 -25.49 22.86
N GLY A 796 -20.16 -24.75 23.96
CA GLY A 796 -20.48 -25.16 25.33
C GLY A 796 -20.02 -24.10 26.33
N GLY A 797 -20.06 -24.38 27.63
CA GLY A 797 -19.60 -23.44 28.67
C GLY A 797 -20.48 -22.19 28.84
N ASN A 798 -20.03 -21.23 29.65
CA ASN A 798 -20.76 -19.99 29.94
C ASN A 798 -19.87 -18.75 29.71
N ALA A 799 -20.20 -17.95 28.70
CA ALA A 799 -19.45 -16.74 28.35
C ALA A 799 -19.37 -15.70 29.48
N GLU A 800 -20.27 -15.73 30.47
CA GLU A 800 -20.20 -14.85 31.65
C GLU A 800 -18.98 -15.11 32.54
N ASN A 801 -18.38 -16.30 32.45
CA ASN A 801 -17.18 -16.70 33.19
C ASN A 801 -15.88 -16.53 32.40
N TYR A 802 -15.93 -15.96 31.18
CA TYR A 802 -14.77 -15.87 30.30
C TYR A 802 -13.57 -15.16 30.94
N ASP A 803 -13.82 -14.15 31.77
CA ASP A 803 -12.81 -13.45 32.57
C ASP A 803 -12.11 -14.35 33.59
N LYS A 804 -12.87 -15.20 34.29
CA LYS A 804 -12.35 -16.17 35.28
C LYS A 804 -11.57 -17.29 34.59
N GLU A 805 -12.04 -17.74 33.44
CA GLU A 805 -11.40 -18.79 32.64
C GLU A 805 -10.05 -18.30 32.09
N LEU A 806 -9.98 -17.07 31.57
CA LEU A 806 -8.73 -16.45 31.09
C LEU A 806 -7.67 -16.32 32.19
N LYS A 807 -8.08 -16.06 33.44
CA LYS A 807 -7.15 -15.93 34.59
C LYS A 807 -6.58 -17.25 35.09
N ARG A 808 -7.01 -18.40 34.57
CA ARG A 808 -6.43 -19.68 34.98
C ARG A 808 -4.95 -19.72 34.55
N PRO A 809 -4.03 -20.25 35.39
CA PRO A 809 -2.60 -20.27 35.08
C PRO A 809 -2.22 -20.98 33.77
N ASP A 810 -3.03 -21.93 33.33
CA ASP A 810 -2.86 -22.70 32.10
C ASP A 810 -3.47 -22.03 30.86
N GLN A 811 -4.34 -21.03 31.04
CA GLN A 811 -4.95 -20.29 29.94
C GLN A 811 -4.15 -19.02 29.64
N LEU A 812 -4.21 -17.97 30.47
CA LEU A 812 -3.59 -16.62 30.38
C LEU A 812 -3.65 -15.88 29.01
N LEU A 813 -3.45 -16.58 27.91
CA LEU A 813 -3.72 -16.21 26.53
C LEU A 813 -4.76 -17.19 25.96
N ASN A 814 -5.83 -16.68 25.38
CA ASN A 814 -6.73 -17.53 24.60
C ASN A 814 -6.35 -17.52 23.11
N GLY A 815 -6.07 -18.69 22.56
CA GLY A 815 -5.68 -18.83 21.15
C GLY A 815 -6.81 -18.64 20.15
N GLU A 816 -8.06 -18.93 20.53
CA GLU A 816 -9.26 -18.70 19.71
C GLU A 816 -10.52 -18.50 20.56
N TYR A 817 -11.31 -17.49 20.21
CA TYR A 817 -12.73 -17.42 20.56
C TYR A 817 -13.52 -16.91 19.37
N GLY A 818 -14.77 -17.34 19.23
CA GLY A 818 -15.64 -16.83 18.19
C GLY A 818 -17.10 -17.10 18.50
N ALA A 819 -17.96 -16.88 17.51
CA ALA A 819 -19.39 -17.17 17.55
C ALA A 819 -19.87 -17.48 16.13
N TRP A 820 -20.91 -18.28 15.98
CA TRP A 820 -21.51 -18.56 14.67
C TRP A 820 -22.55 -17.49 14.31
N ARG A 821 -22.66 -17.17 13.01
CA ARG A 821 -23.75 -16.38 12.45
C ARG A 821 -24.31 -17.01 11.18
N THR A 822 -25.51 -16.58 10.82
CA THR A 822 -26.13 -16.77 9.52
C THR A 822 -26.34 -15.39 8.91
N LEU A 823 -25.73 -15.12 7.75
CA LEU A 823 -25.82 -13.82 7.09
C LEU A 823 -27.28 -13.47 6.75
N GLY A 824 -27.69 -12.24 7.07
CA GLY A 824 -29.05 -11.73 6.85
C GLY A 824 -30.11 -12.28 7.81
N LEU A 825 -29.74 -13.14 8.78
CA LEU A 825 -30.67 -13.61 9.81
C LEU A 825 -30.67 -12.63 10.98
N HIS A 826 -31.83 -12.00 11.19
CA HIS A 826 -32.02 -11.00 12.25
C HIS A 826 -32.91 -11.52 13.39
N GLY A 827 -32.69 -11.02 14.61
CA GLY A 827 -33.56 -11.24 15.76
C GLY A 827 -32.86 -11.94 16.94
N ILE A 828 -33.59 -12.79 17.66
CA ILE A 828 -33.11 -13.43 18.91
C ILE A 828 -32.55 -14.85 18.73
N SER A 829 -32.53 -15.38 17.50
CA SER A 829 -31.93 -16.70 17.21
C SER A 829 -30.47 -16.75 17.65
N LYS A 830 -29.98 -17.90 18.10
CA LYS A 830 -28.56 -18.08 18.47
C LYS A 830 -27.61 -17.71 17.32
N TYR A 831 -28.04 -17.93 16.08
CA TYR A 831 -27.25 -17.69 14.87
C TYR A 831 -27.58 -16.37 14.17
N SER A 832 -28.43 -15.51 14.75
CA SER A 832 -28.65 -14.19 14.17
C SER A 832 -27.40 -13.31 14.27
N GLU A 833 -27.28 -12.33 13.39
CA GLU A 833 -26.18 -11.36 13.42
C GLU A 833 -26.11 -10.59 14.75
N GLU A 834 -27.27 -10.28 15.36
CA GLU A 834 -27.32 -9.59 16.66
C GLU A 834 -26.82 -10.50 17.79
N SER A 835 -27.13 -11.79 17.76
CA SER A 835 -26.65 -12.74 18.78
C SER A 835 -25.15 -13.00 18.64
N PHE A 836 -24.65 -13.08 17.40
CA PHE A 836 -23.22 -13.14 17.09
C PHE A 836 -22.47 -11.93 17.67
N ALA A 837 -22.89 -10.71 17.31
CA ALA A 837 -22.26 -9.48 17.79
C ALA A 837 -22.33 -9.35 19.32
N ARG A 838 -23.47 -9.72 19.93
CA ARG A 838 -23.66 -9.68 21.39
C ARG A 838 -22.72 -10.63 22.12
N LEU A 839 -22.52 -11.84 21.62
CA LEU A 839 -21.64 -12.83 22.25
C LEU A 839 -20.17 -12.41 22.15
N LEU A 840 -19.72 -11.93 20.99
CA LEU A 840 -18.37 -11.40 20.82
C LEU A 840 -18.10 -10.17 21.70
N LYS A 841 -19.09 -9.26 21.79
CA LYS A 841 -19.04 -8.11 22.70
C LYS A 841 -18.90 -8.53 24.16
N LEU A 842 -19.71 -9.49 24.61
CA LEU A 842 -19.65 -9.99 25.99
C LEU A 842 -18.26 -10.55 26.31
N LYS A 843 -17.71 -11.43 25.47
CA LYS A 843 -16.37 -11.99 25.65
C LYS A 843 -15.30 -10.90 25.69
N SER A 844 -15.38 -9.94 24.78
CA SER A 844 -14.43 -8.82 24.72
C SER A 844 -14.46 -7.95 25.98
N LEU A 845 -15.64 -7.60 26.48
CA LEU A 845 -15.79 -6.85 27.73
C LEU A 845 -15.27 -7.63 28.94
N LYS A 846 -15.51 -8.95 28.99
CA LYS A 846 -14.99 -9.83 30.04
C LYS A 846 -13.47 -9.89 30.02
N ALA A 847 -12.85 -10.04 28.84
CA ALA A 847 -11.40 -10.02 28.71
C ALA A 847 -10.80 -8.67 29.12
N LEU A 848 -11.41 -7.56 28.68
CA LEU A 848 -10.99 -6.21 29.05
C LEU A 848 -11.06 -5.96 30.57
N SER A 849 -12.04 -6.55 31.26
CA SER A 849 -12.15 -6.42 32.73
C SER A 849 -10.99 -7.04 33.51
N VAL A 850 -10.20 -7.92 32.88
CA VAL A 850 -9.06 -8.61 33.48
C VAL A 850 -7.75 -8.33 32.75
N LYS A 851 -7.70 -7.31 31.88
CA LYS A 851 -6.55 -7.00 30.99
C LYS A 851 -5.21 -6.83 31.71
N ASP A 852 -5.23 -6.43 32.97
CA ASP A 852 -4.03 -6.22 33.80
C ASP A 852 -3.58 -7.48 34.56
N SER A 853 -4.20 -8.64 34.28
CA SER A 853 -3.96 -9.93 34.95
C SER A 853 -3.87 -11.13 34.00
N VAL A 854 -3.84 -10.89 32.68
CA VAL A 854 -3.78 -11.91 31.63
C VAL A 854 -2.91 -11.41 30.46
N CYS A 855 -2.57 -12.28 29.52
CA CYS A 855 -1.85 -11.90 28.30
C CYS A 855 -2.77 -11.34 27.22
N GLY A 856 -3.94 -11.95 27.01
CA GLY A 856 -4.91 -11.50 26.02
C GLY A 856 -5.71 -12.62 25.35
N HIS A 857 -6.18 -12.36 24.14
CA HIS A 857 -7.00 -13.29 23.36
C HIS A 857 -6.93 -13.05 21.85
N PHE A 858 -7.31 -14.06 21.06
CA PHE A 858 -7.39 -13.97 19.60
C PHE A 858 -8.78 -14.38 19.10
N GLN A 859 -9.40 -13.53 18.28
CA GLN A 859 -10.72 -13.75 17.69
C GLN A 859 -10.63 -14.68 16.46
N TRP A 860 -11.43 -15.76 16.41
CA TRP A 860 -11.61 -16.66 15.26
C TRP A 860 -12.99 -16.41 14.60
N CYS A 861 -13.05 -15.99 13.34
CA CYS A 861 -11.97 -15.57 12.44
C CYS A 861 -12.24 -14.16 11.88
N PHE A 862 -11.22 -13.57 11.24
CA PHE A 862 -11.36 -12.23 10.67
C PHE A 862 -12.29 -12.23 9.46
N VAL A 863 -11.98 -13.02 8.43
CA VAL A 863 -12.86 -13.23 7.26
C VAL A 863 -13.44 -14.65 7.26
N SER A 864 -14.71 -14.77 6.91
CA SER A 864 -15.33 -16.07 6.69
C SER A 864 -14.70 -16.77 5.48
N HIS A 865 -14.14 -17.96 5.70
CA HIS A 865 -13.38 -18.70 4.68
C HIS A 865 -14.05 -20.05 4.39
N GLU A 866 -13.72 -20.65 3.24
CA GLU A 866 -14.25 -21.96 2.87
C GLU A 866 -13.74 -23.08 3.79
N ASN A 867 -14.54 -24.12 3.99
CA ASN A 867 -14.29 -25.22 4.92
C ASN A 867 -14.67 -26.57 4.29
N PRO A 868 -13.92 -27.04 3.27
CA PRO A 868 -14.28 -28.19 2.44
C PRO A 868 -14.26 -29.49 3.25
N GLY A 869 -15.40 -30.16 3.35
CA GLY A 869 -15.57 -31.40 4.13
C GLY A 869 -16.58 -31.32 5.27
N ARG A 870 -17.12 -30.12 5.55
CA ARG A 870 -18.37 -29.98 6.31
C ARG A 870 -19.58 -30.27 5.41
N VAL A 871 -20.50 -31.10 5.89
CA VAL A 871 -21.85 -31.23 5.32
C VAL A 871 -22.63 -30.03 5.82
N GLN A 872 -22.88 -29.03 4.98
CA GLN A 872 -23.66 -27.84 5.36
C GLN A 872 -25.06 -28.23 5.86
N PRO A 873 -25.42 -27.97 7.12
CA PRO A 873 -26.79 -28.08 7.58
C PRO A 873 -27.30 -26.67 7.89
N ASP A 874 -28.18 -26.10 7.05
CA ASP A 874 -29.04 -24.96 7.41
C ASP A 874 -28.37 -23.62 7.85
N GLU A 875 -27.05 -23.44 7.71
CA GLU A 875 -26.29 -22.29 8.25
C GLU A 875 -26.30 -20.99 7.40
N ALA A 876 -27.20 -20.90 6.42
CA ALA A 876 -27.31 -19.78 5.48
C ALA A 876 -28.77 -19.56 5.07
N LEU A 877 -29.25 -18.30 5.03
CA LEU A 877 -30.63 -17.99 4.65
C LEU A 877 -30.86 -18.06 3.14
N ARG A 878 -30.09 -17.30 2.35
CA ARG A 878 -30.26 -17.26 0.89
C ARG A 878 -29.56 -18.47 0.25
N ARG A 879 -30.05 -18.93 -0.90
CA ARG A 879 -29.39 -20.02 -1.65
C ARG A 879 -27.95 -19.68 -2.04
N ILE A 880 -27.65 -18.40 -2.29
CA ILE A 880 -26.30 -17.92 -2.58
C ILE A 880 -25.36 -18.00 -1.36
N ASP A 881 -25.90 -17.83 -0.16
CA ASP A 881 -25.14 -17.98 1.09
C ASP A 881 -24.89 -19.47 1.43
N LYS A 882 -25.63 -20.38 0.78
CA LYS A 882 -25.43 -21.84 0.89
C LYS A 882 -24.38 -22.36 -0.07
N VAL A 883 -23.78 -21.53 -0.93
CA VAL A 883 -22.75 -22.02 -1.83
C VAL A 883 -21.50 -22.37 -1.01
N GLY A 884 -21.00 -23.60 -1.15
CA GLY A 884 -19.81 -24.19 -0.50
C GLY A 884 -19.78 -24.17 1.04
N PRO A 885 -19.34 -25.22 1.75
CA PRO A 885 -19.25 -25.13 3.21
C PRO A 885 -18.32 -23.97 3.62
N PHE A 886 -18.83 -22.98 4.34
CA PHE A 886 -18.06 -21.85 4.87
C PHE A 886 -18.01 -21.89 6.40
N ASN A 887 -16.95 -21.32 6.95
CA ASN A 887 -16.89 -20.98 8.37
C ASN A 887 -17.48 -19.58 8.60
N TYR A 888 -18.75 -19.51 8.98
CA TYR A 888 -19.46 -18.25 9.29
C TYR A 888 -19.18 -17.72 10.72
N LYS A 889 -17.91 -17.69 11.14
CA LYS A 889 -17.48 -16.96 12.35
C LYS A 889 -16.75 -15.65 12.03
N GLY A 890 -16.64 -15.31 10.75
CA GLY A 890 -15.98 -14.12 10.24
C GLY A 890 -16.63 -12.82 10.72
N ILE A 891 -15.79 -11.85 11.08
CA ILE A 891 -16.17 -10.43 11.23
C ILE A 891 -16.57 -9.84 9.87
N PHE A 892 -16.04 -10.40 8.79
CA PHE A 892 -16.40 -10.11 7.41
C PHE A 892 -17.04 -11.33 6.73
N SER A 893 -17.82 -11.10 5.67
CA SER A 893 -18.27 -12.16 4.76
C SER A 893 -17.12 -12.71 3.90
N PRO A 894 -17.31 -13.82 3.17
CA PRO A 894 -16.31 -14.33 2.22
C PRO A 894 -15.94 -13.35 1.09
N TRP A 895 -16.83 -12.43 0.76
CA TRP A 895 -16.63 -11.34 -0.22
C TRP A 895 -16.30 -10.00 0.47
N GLU A 896 -15.71 -10.08 1.67
CA GLU A 896 -15.16 -8.95 2.43
C GLU A 896 -16.16 -7.83 2.75
N GLN A 897 -17.45 -8.16 2.89
CA GLN A 897 -18.45 -7.24 3.43
C GLN A 897 -18.37 -7.21 4.97
N PRO A 898 -18.24 -6.03 5.61
CA PRO A 898 -18.20 -5.91 7.06
C PRO A 898 -19.55 -6.28 7.69
N THR A 899 -19.51 -7.03 8.80
CA THR A 899 -20.71 -7.37 9.59
C THR A 899 -20.91 -6.41 10.77
N GLU A 900 -22.01 -6.54 11.51
CA GLU A 900 -22.22 -5.83 12.78
C GLU A 900 -21.06 -5.95 13.77
N ALA A 901 -20.30 -7.06 13.74
CA ALA A 901 -19.15 -7.22 14.62
C ALA A 901 -18.01 -6.25 14.30
N PHE A 902 -17.79 -5.87 13.03
CA PHE A 902 -16.76 -4.90 12.64
C PHE A 902 -16.98 -3.57 13.38
N TYR A 903 -18.19 -3.03 13.26
CA TYR A 903 -18.60 -1.80 13.92
C TYR A 903 -18.54 -1.91 15.44
N MET A 904 -18.90 -3.07 15.98
CA MET A 904 -18.83 -3.34 17.42
C MET A 904 -17.38 -3.33 17.94
N TYR A 905 -16.45 -4.01 17.27
CA TYR A 905 -15.04 -4.01 17.66
C TYR A 905 -14.44 -2.61 17.57
N ARG A 906 -14.66 -1.92 16.44
CA ARG A 906 -14.18 -0.55 16.26
C ARG A 906 -14.67 0.39 17.37
N ASN A 907 -15.95 0.34 17.71
CA ASN A 907 -16.51 1.16 18.81
C ASN A 907 -15.95 0.80 20.19
N LEU A 908 -15.45 -0.42 20.41
CA LEU A 908 -14.85 -0.83 21.69
C LEU A 908 -13.36 -0.48 21.79
N PHE A 909 -12.63 -0.51 20.67
CA PHE A 909 -11.16 -0.51 20.68
C PHE A 909 -10.53 0.68 19.96
N VAL A 910 -11.29 1.45 19.18
CA VAL A 910 -10.79 2.62 18.45
C VAL A 910 -11.47 3.88 18.96
N ASP A 911 -10.67 4.84 19.42
CA ASP A 911 -11.15 6.16 19.79
C ASP A 911 -11.48 6.94 18.51
N SER A 912 -12.77 7.17 18.23
CA SER A 912 -13.20 7.92 17.06
C SER A 912 -14.21 8.99 17.46
N THR A 913 -13.81 10.25 17.28
CA THR A 913 -14.75 11.36 17.16
C THR A 913 -15.41 11.21 15.80
N CYS A 914 -16.71 10.96 15.79
CA CYS A 914 -17.47 10.71 14.57
C CYS A 914 -17.69 12.04 13.84
N ASP A 915 -16.93 12.32 12.78
CA ASP A 915 -17.20 13.44 11.89
C ASP A 915 -18.07 12.93 10.73
N THR A 916 -19.38 12.87 10.95
CA THR A 916 -20.34 12.25 10.02
C THR A 916 -20.71 13.13 8.83
N ILE A 917 -20.14 14.33 8.70
CA ILE A 917 -20.54 15.32 7.70
C ILE A 917 -19.32 15.98 7.05
N THR A 918 -18.40 15.18 6.50
CA THR A 918 -17.38 15.71 5.58
C THR A 918 -17.87 15.51 4.15
N PRO A 919 -18.16 16.59 3.38
CA PRO A 919 -18.56 16.45 1.99
C PRO A 919 -17.47 15.78 1.14
N THR A 920 -17.85 14.83 0.29
CA THR A 920 -16.94 14.15 -0.64
C THR A 920 -16.98 14.80 -2.03
N ALA A 921 -16.26 14.23 -3.01
CA ALA A 921 -16.37 14.70 -4.39
C ALA A 921 -17.76 14.48 -5.00
N ALA A 922 -18.52 13.49 -4.50
CA ALA A 922 -19.88 13.23 -4.98
C ALA A 922 -20.84 14.38 -4.66
N ASP A 923 -20.77 14.95 -3.45
CA ASP A 923 -21.62 16.07 -3.00
C ASP A 923 -21.54 17.34 -3.88
N ARG A 924 -20.58 17.39 -4.81
CA ARG A 924 -20.35 18.52 -5.71
C ARG A 924 -20.95 18.31 -7.11
N ASN A 925 -21.47 17.13 -7.45
CA ASN A 925 -21.85 16.75 -8.82
C ASN A 925 -23.35 16.42 -8.97
N HIS A 926 -24.23 17.43 -9.14
CA HIS A 926 -25.69 17.19 -9.24
C HIS A 926 -26.22 16.77 -10.63
N ASP A 927 -25.49 17.04 -11.71
CA ASP A 927 -25.93 16.75 -13.10
C ASP A 927 -25.36 15.40 -13.63
N LEU A 928 -24.94 14.50 -12.74
CA LEU A 928 -24.10 13.35 -13.08
C LEU A 928 -24.75 12.37 -14.08
N ILE A 929 -26.07 12.14 -14.01
CA ILE A 929 -26.78 11.21 -14.90
C ILE A 929 -27.40 11.88 -16.15
N LYS A 930 -27.21 13.19 -16.29
CA LYS A 930 -27.74 13.95 -17.41
C LYS A 930 -27.03 13.53 -18.70
N GLY A 931 -27.82 13.22 -19.73
CA GLY A 931 -27.29 12.85 -21.03
C GLY A 931 -26.35 13.90 -21.62
N ALA A 932 -25.21 13.46 -22.16
CA ALA A 932 -24.27 14.32 -22.86
C ALA A 932 -24.92 14.97 -24.09
N LYS A 933 -24.64 16.26 -24.29
CA LYS A 933 -25.15 17.01 -25.45
C LYS A 933 -24.61 16.40 -26.74
N ASP A 934 -25.43 16.38 -27.79
CA ASP A 934 -25.10 15.89 -29.14
C ASP A 934 -24.90 14.37 -29.28
N TYR A 935 -25.12 13.60 -28.21
CA TYR A 935 -25.11 12.13 -28.24
C TYR A 935 -26.52 11.52 -28.30
N THR A 936 -26.66 10.41 -29.03
CA THR A 936 -27.83 9.53 -29.00
C THR A 936 -27.52 8.31 -28.15
N TYR A 937 -28.28 8.10 -27.10
CA TYR A 937 -28.08 6.98 -26.18
C TYR A 937 -28.87 5.76 -26.63
N LEU A 938 -28.17 4.68 -26.94
CA LEU A 938 -28.73 3.40 -27.41
C LEU A 938 -29.16 2.52 -26.25
N TYR A 939 -28.41 2.56 -25.14
CA TYR A 939 -28.68 1.79 -23.92
C TYR A 939 -28.53 2.67 -22.68
N ARG A 940 -29.38 2.38 -21.69
CA ARG A 940 -29.28 2.77 -20.29
C ARG A 940 -29.72 1.56 -19.48
N LEU A 941 -28.83 0.96 -18.70
CA LEU A 941 -29.08 -0.25 -17.93
C LEU A 941 -28.95 0.06 -16.44
N ASN A 942 -29.96 -0.27 -15.65
CA ASN A 942 -29.95 -0.21 -14.18
C ASN A 942 -29.37 -1.52 -13.65
N CYS A 943 -28.06 -1.57 -13.40
CA CYS A 943 -27.34 -2.81 -13.06
C CYS A 943 -27.83 -3.34 -11.71
N GLY A 944 -28.39 -4.55 -11.70
CA GLY A 944 -28.98 -5.14 -10.50
C GLY A 944 -30.31 -4.51 -10.08
N GLY A 945 -30.89 -3.61 -10.85
CA GLY A 945 -32.17 -2.96 -10.52
C GLY A 945 -33.26 -3.21 -11.56
N ASP A 946 -34.50 -2.92 -11.17
CA ASP A 946 -35.65 -2.93 -12.08
C ASP A 946 -35.64 -1.72 -13.03
N SER A 947 -36.53 -1.70 -14.03
CA SER A 947 -36.67 -0.55 -14.92
C SER A 947 -36.97 0.73 -14.14
N TYR A 948 -36.24 1.80 -14.43
CA TYR A 948 -36.30 3.05 -13.69
C TYR A 948 -36.43 4.24 -14.64
N LYS A 949 -37.14 5.30 -14.24
CA LYS A 949 -37.22 6.55 -14.98
C LYS A 949 -36.70 7.68 -14.09
N ASP A 950 -35.64 8.32 -14.54
CA ASP A 950 -34.96 9.37 -13.78
C ASP A 950 -35.69 10.72 -13.85
N HIS A 951 -35.23 11.69 -13.04
CA HIS A 951 -35.84 13.02 -12.98
C HIS A 951 -35.67 13.85 -14.27
N TYR A 952 -34.72 13.49 -15.13
CA TYR A 952 -34.57 14.06 -16.48
C TYR A 952 -35.54 13.42 -17.50
N GLY A 953 -36.30 12.41 -17.07
CA GLY A 953 -37.26 11.68 -17.89
C GLY A 953 -36.63 10.59 -18.77
N GLN A 954 -35.35 10.25 -18.56
CA GLN A 954 -34.67 9.18 -19.29
C GLN A 954 -35.04 7.83 -18.69
N THR A 955 -35.22 6.81 -19.54
CA THR A 955 -35.58 5.45 -19.12
C THR A 955 -34.34 4.57 -19.05
N TRP A 956 -34.15 3.94 -17.90
CA TRP A 956 -33.16 2.91 -17.60
C TRP A 956 -33.83 1.54 -17.63
N LEU A 957 -33.29 0.64 -18.43
CA LEU A 957 -33.75 -0.73 -18.62
C LEU A 957 -33.38 -1.58 -17.40
N GLN A 958 -34.20 -2.58 -17.11
CA GLN A 958 -33.90 -3.60 -16.12
C GLN A 958 -32.69 -4.43 -16.56
N ASP A 959 -31.83 -4.77 -15.60
CA ASP A 959 -30.78 -5.75 -15.78
C ASP A 959 -31.29 -7.19 -15.63
N ASP A 960 -30.85 -8.07 -16.53
CA ASP A 960 -31.19 -9.49 -16.56
C ASP A 960 -30.13 -10.30 -17.33
N SER A 961 -30.34 -11.61 -17.46
CA SER A 961 -29.41 -12.51 -18.16
C SER A 961 -29.27 -12.26 -19.68
N THR A 962 -30.04 -11.33 -20.25
CA THR A 962 -29.88 -10.87 -21.64
C THR A 962 -28.68 -9.93 -21.75
N TYR A 963 -28.47 -9.12 -20.72
CA TYR A 963 -27.44 -8.09 -20.70
C TYR A 963 -26.21 -8.49 -19.90
N SER A 964 -26.34 -9.35 -18.89
CA SER A 964 -25.25 -9.58 -17.94
C SER A 964 -25.04 -11.04 -17.56
N GLU A 965 -23.79 -11.33 -17.23
CA GLU A 965 -23.33 -12.58 -16.61
C GLU A 965 -22.50 -12.27 -15.36
N SER A 966 -22.38 -13.24 -14.47
CA SER A 966 -21.59 -13.12 -13.24
C SER A 966 -20.96 -14.46 -12.88
N TRP A 967 -20.10 -14.43 -11.86
CA TRP A 967 -19.41 -15.59 -11.30
C TRP A 967 -20.32 -16.79 -10.99
N SER A 968 -21.62 -16.57 -10.79
CA SER A 968 -22.54 -17.65 -10.45
C SER A 968 -23.07 -18.44 -11.64
N ALA A 969 -22.84 -17.98 -12.88
CA ALA A 969 -23.31 -18.64 -14.09
C ALA A 969 -22.79 -20.08 -14.20
N GLN A 970 -21.53 -20.30 -13.80
CA GLN A 970 -20.91 -21.63 -13.76
C GLN A 970 -21.47 -22.57 -12.69
N PHE A 971 -22.26 -22.06 -11.73
CA PHE A 971 -22.78 -22.83 -10.59
C PHE A 971 -24.27 -23.18 -10.71
N GLY A 972 -24.90 -22.91 -11.86
CA GLY A 972 -26.34 -23.15 -12.05
C GLY A 972 -27.23 -22.30 -11.12
N LEU A 973 -26.68 -21.19 -10.63
CA LEU A 973 -27.39 -20.17 -9.84
C LEU A 973 -27.84 -19.05 -10.77
N ASN A 974 -28.92 -18.36 -10.42
CA ASN A 974 -29.36 -17.21 -11.19
C ASN A 974 -28.28 -16.10 -11.11
N PRO A 975 -27.62 -15.75 -12.23
CA PRO A 975 -26.49 -14.82 -12.27
C PRO A 975 -26.85 -13.43 -11.74
N TYR A 976 -28.10 -13.01 -11.93
CA TYR A 976 -28.63 -11.76 -11.40
C TYR A 976 -28.70 -11.80 -9.87
N LEU A 977 -29.44 -12.76 -9.28
CA LEU A 977 -29.68 -12.81 -7.84
C LEU A 977 -28.42 -13.08 -7.00
N ALA A 978 -27.42 -13.74 -7.58
CA ALA A 978 -26.18 -14.09 -6.91
C ALA A 978 -25.22 -12.90 -6.70
N SER A 979 -25.29 -11.91 -7.60
CA SER A 979 -24.38 -10.77 -7.64
C SER A 979 -25.09 -9.44 -7.40
N GLN A 980 -26.39 -9.45 -7.10
CA GLN A 980 -27.15 -8.26 -6.78
C GLN A 980 -26.89 -7.85 -5.32
N GLY A 981 -26.67 -6.56 -5.10
CA GLY A 981 -26.63 -5.93 -3.78
C GLY A 981 -27.56 -4.72 -3.71
N HIS A 982 -27.77 -4.22 -2.50
CA HIS A 982 -28.59 -3.03 -2.25
C HIS A 982 -28.00 -2.15 -1.15
N ILE A 983 -27.88 -0.84 -1.41
CA ILE A 983 -27.47 0.20 -0.47
C ILE A 983 -28.73 0.74 0.20
N THR A 984 -28.81 0.66 1.52
CA THR A 984 -30.00 1.12 2.27
C THR A 984 -29.98 2.62 2.59
N ASP A 985 -28.80 3.23 2.60
CA ASP A 985 -28.63 4.64 2.90
C ASP A 985 -28.97 5.52 1.68
N LYS A 986 -29.17 6.82 1.95
CA LYS A 986 -29.37 7.82 0.90
C LYS A 986 -28.11 7.94 0.05
N ILE A 987 -28.27 8.00 -1.27
CA ILE A 987 -27.15 8.25 -2.18
C ILE A 987 -26.92 9.76 -2.24
N HIS A 988 -25.69 10.21 -2.00
CA HIS A 988 -25.35 11.63 -2.10
C HIS A 988 -24.65 11.93 -3.43
N GLY A 989 -24.71 13.19 -3.86
CA GLY A 989 -24.27 13.59 -5.20
C GLY A 989 -25.24 13.23 -6.33
N THR A 990 -26.50 12.89 -6.05
CA THR A 990 -27.54 12.64 -7.06
C THR A 990 -28.93 12.92 -6.49
N ASP A 991 -29.89 13.18 -7.37
CA ASP A 991 -31.33 13.24 -7.04
C ASP A 991 -32.05 11.91 -7.37
N ASP A 992 -31.34 10.94 -7.95
CA ASP A 992 -31.87 9.64 -8.43
C ASP A 992 -31.30 8.46 -7.64
N ASP A 993 -31.47 8.47 -6.32
CA ASP A 993 -30.96 7.44 -5.40
C ASP A 993 -31.22 6.01 -5.90
N SER A 994 -32.43 5.73 -6.36
CA SER A 994 -32.85 4.38 -6.76
C SER A 994 -32.01 3.77 -7.88
N LEU A 995 -31.38 4.59 -8.72
CA LEU A 995 -30.48 4.11 -9.77
C LEU A 995 -29.13 3.61 -9.21
N PHE A 996 -28.70 4.14 -8.07
CA PHE A 996 -27.42 3.80 -7.43
C PHE A 996 -27.58 2.84 -6.26
N GLN A 997 -28.79 2.75 -5.68
CA GLN A 997 -29.08 1.87 -4.54
C GLN A 997 -29.02 0.39 -4.91
N TYR A 998 -29.36 0.02 -6.15
CA TYR A 998 -29.13 -1.33 -6.65
C TYR A 998 -27.82 -1.39 -7.41
N PHE A 999 -27.10 -2.49 -7.26
CA PHE A 999 -25.83 -2.70 -7.95
C PHE A 999 -25.57 -4.17 -8.19
N ARG A 1000 -24.65 -4.44 -9.12
CA ARG A 1000 -24.02 -5.74 -9.33
C ARG A 1000 -22.64 -5.71 -8.71
N TRP A 1001 -22.24 -6.82 -8.10
CA TRP A 1001 -20.89 -7.03 -7.60
C TRP A 1001 -20.36 -8.40 -7.99
N GLY A 1002 -19.05 -8.52 -8.17
CA GLY A 1002 -18.44 -9.80 -8.42
C GLY A 1002 -16.95 -9.74 -8.66
N ARG A 1003 -16.37 -10.93 -8.68
CA ARG A 1003 -14.96 -11.19 -8.98
C ARG A 1003 -14.60 -10.78 -10.42
N HIS A 1004 -13.50 -11.31 -10.93
CA HIS A 1004 -13.06 -11.17 -12.33
C HIS A 1004 -13.99 -11.81 -13.40
N GLU A 1005 -15.25 -12.08 -13.06
CA GLU A 1005 -16.24 -12.78 -13.91
C GLU A 1005 -17.51 -11.95 -14.18
N LEU A 1006 -17.61 -10.73 -13.66
CA LEU A 1006 -18.75 -9.86 -13.95
C LEU A 1006 -18.63 -9.28 -15.37
N LYS A 1007 -19.64 -9.47 -16.22
CA LYS A 1007 -19.67 -8.89 -17.58
C LYS A 1007 -21.06 -8.40 -17.99
N PHE A 1008 -21.07 -7.42 -18.89
CA PHE A 1008 -22.25 -6.85 -19.52
C PHE A 1008 -22.06 -6.77 -21.04
N HIS A 1009 -23.09 -7.13 -21.80
CA HIS A 1009 -23.05 -7.27 -23.24
C HIS A 1009 -24.10 -6.39 -23.93
N PHE A 1010 -23.65 -5.57 -24.88
CA PHE A 1010 -24.49 -4.66 -25.66
C PHE A 1010 -24.30 -4.91 -27.15
N LYS A 1011 -25.37 -5.25 -27.86
CA LYS A 1011 -25.33 -5.39 -29.32
C LYS A 1011 -25.38 -4.01 -29.95
N VAL A 1012 -24.32 -3.60 -30.62
CA VAL A 1012 -24.20 -2.29 -31.26
C VAL A 1012 -23.50 -2.44 -32.60
N PRO A 1013 -23.81 -1.66 -33.64
CA PRO A 1013 -23.04 -1.69 -34.88
C PRO A 1013 -21.55 -1.40 -34.66
N ASP A 1014 -20.70 -1.77 -35.61
CA ASP A 1014 -19.28 -1.37 -35.56
C ASP A 1014 -19.17 0.16 -35.57
N GLY A 1015 -18.30 0.71 -34.72
CA GLY A 1015 -18.15 2.15 -34.58
C GLY A 1015 -17.61 2.58 -33.23
N LYS A 1016 -17.57 3.89 -33.02
CA LYS A 1016 -17.14 4.53 -31.78
C LYS A 1016 -18.32 4.83 -30.88
N TYR A 1017 -18.15 4.55 -29.61
CA TYR A 1017 -19.16 4.72 -28.58
C TYR A 1017 -18.59 5.41 -27.36
N ARG A 1018 -19.40 6.32 -26.83
CA ARG A 1018 -19.27 6.84 -25.48
C ARG A 1018 -19.92 5.86 -24.53
N VAL A 1019 -19.15 5.33 -23.59
CA VAL A 1019 -19.64 4.46 -22.52
C VAL A 1019 -19.53 5.19 -21.19
N GLU A 1020 -20.65 5.29 -20.50
CA GLU A 1020 -20.75 5.91 -19.18
C GLU A 1020 -21.02 4.82 -18.14
N LEU A 1021 -20.19 4.80 -17.11
CA LEU A 1021 -20.17 3.80 -16.05
C LEU A 1021 -20.47 4.49 -14.73
N TYR A 1022 -21.46 3.99 -14.00
CA TYR A 1022 -22.00 4.62 -12.80
C TYR A 1022 -21.80 3.72 -11.58
N PHE A 1023 -21.30 4.31 -10.50
CA PHE A 1023 -20.85 3.61 -9.31
C PHE A 1023 -21.32 4.30 -8.03
N ALA A 1024 -21.47 3.53 -6.96
CA ALA A 1024 -21.51 4.00 -5.58
C ALA A 1024 -20.84 2.93 -4.71
N GLU A 1025 -20.01 3.33 -3.72
CA GLU A 1025 -19.42 2.36 -2.79
C GLU A 1025 -20.50 1.82 -1.85
N PRO A 1026 -20.77 0.49 -1.86
CA PRO A 1026 -21.95 -0.04 -1.20
C PRO A 1026 -21.83 -0.33 0.30
N TRP A 1027 -20.62 -0.48 0.86
CA TRP A 1027 -20.50 -0.81 2.30
C TRP A 1027 -19.21 -0.35 2.99
N LEU A 1028 -18.12 -0.14 2.27
CA LEU A 1028 -16.90 0.38 2.87
C LEU A 1028 -17.15 1.82 3.31
N GLY A 1029 -16.85 2.11 4.58
CA GLY A 1029 -17.17 3.40 5.20
C GLY A 1029 -18.61 3.56 5.68
N ALA A 1030 -19.48 2.55 5.58
CA ALA A 1030 -20.83 2.65 6.15
C ALA A 1030 -20.78 3.01 7.64
N ARG A 1031 -21.78 3.77 8.12
CA ARG A 1031 -21.87 4.36 9.49
C ARG A 1031 -20.83 5.42 9.87
N TYR A 1032 -19.65 5.43 9.25
CA TYR A 1032 -18.57 6.36 9.59
C TYR A 1032 -18.29 7.39 8.48
N GLY A 1033 -18.74 7.16 7.25
CA GLY A 1033 -18.47 8.02 6.09
C GLY A 1033 -16.96 8.24 5.91
N ALA A 1034 -16.56 9.50 5.77
CA ALA A 1034 -15.16 9.90 5.62
C ALA A 1034 -14.35 9.89 6.94
N ALA A 1035 -14.97 9.56 8.09
CA ALA A 1035 -14.26 9.44 9.38
C ALA A 1035 -13.47 8.13 9.53
N ILE A 1036 -13.63 7.21 8.57
CA ILE A 1036 -12.78 6.03 8.41
C ILE A 1036 -12.15 6.09 7.02
N ASP A 1037 -10.87 5.81 6.91
CA ASP A 1037 -10.17 5.77 5.62
C ASP A 1037 -10.30 4.37 5.02
N CYS A 1038 -11.14 4.20 4.00
CA CYS A 1038 -11.30 2.93 3.25
C CYS A 1038 -10.62 2.94 1.88
N GLU A 1039 -9.73 3.90 1.60
CA GLU A 1039 -8.98 3.91 0.34
C GLU A 1039 -8.11 2.66 0.22
N GLY A 1040 -8.14 2.05 -0.95
CA GLY A 1040 -7.41 0.83 -1.30
C GLY A 1040 -8.06 -0.46 -0.77
N GLU A 1041 -9.22 -0.38 -0.12
CA GLU A 1041 -9.96 -1.57 0.33
C GLU A 1041 -10.86 -2.18 -0.77
N ARG A 1042 -11.09 -1.42 -1.84
CA ARG A 1042 -11.68 -1.92 -3.10
C ARG A 1042 -10.96 -1.32 -4.29
N ILE A 1043 -10.34 -2.18 -5.10
CA ILE A 1043 -9.59 -1.78 -6.29
C ILE A 1043 -9.89 -2.78 -7.40
N PHE A 1044 -10.35 -2.29 -8.55
CA PHE A 1044 -10.59 -3.14 -9.72
C PHE A 1044 -10.41 -2.39 -11.04
N ASP A 1045 -10.12 -3.13 -12.09
CA ASP A 1045 -10.03 -2.63 -13.45
C ASP A 1045 -11.39 -2.74 -14.16
N VAL A 1046 -11.61 -1.86 -15.14
CA VAL A 1046 -12.73 -1.96 -16.08
C VAL A 1046 -12.19 -2.05 -17.49
N ALA A 1047 -12.66 -3.05 -18.23
CA ALA A 1047 -12.33 -3.25 -19.64
C ALA A 1047 -13.57 -3.16 -20.54
N ILE A 1048 -13.33 -2.73 -21.77
CA ILE A 1048 -14.31 -2.80 -22.87
C ILE A 1048 -13.69 -3.59 -24.01
N ASN A 1049 -14.34 -4.67 -24.43
CA ASN A 1049 -13.86 -5.58 -25.47
C ASN A 1049 -12.39 -6.01 -25.21
N ASP A 1050 -12.13 -6.51 -24.00
CA ASP A 1050 -10.83 -6.98 -23.50
C ASP A 1050 -9.72 -5.92 -23.40
N SER A 1051 -10.04 -4.65 -23.69
CA SER A 1051 -9.12 -3.53 -23.51
C SER A 1051 -9.43 -2.83 -22.19
N THR A 1052 -8.49 -2.87 -21.23
CA THR A 1052 -8.62 -2.11 -19.97
C THR A 1052 -8.67 -0.62 -20.28
N VAL A 1053 -9.75 0.04 -19.85
CA VAL A 1053 -10.03 1.47 -20.07
C VAL A 1053 -10.01 2.29 -18.79
N ILE A 1054 -10.17 1.64 -17.63
CA ILE A 1054 -9.97 2.21 -16.30
C ILE A 1054 -9.13 1.22 -15.51
N THR A 1055 -8.01 1.69 -14.97
CA THR A 1055 -7.09 0.89 -14.15
C THR A 1055 -7.19 1.31 -12.69
N ASP A 1056 -7.12 0.35 -11.76
CA ASP A 1056 -7.03 0.62 -10.32
C ASP A 1056 -8.16 1.50 -9.75
N PHE A 1057 -9.38 1.32 -10.24
CA PHE A 1057 -10.52 2.13 -9.81
C PHE A 1057 -10.91 1.82 -8.36
N ASP A 1058 -10.96 2.86 -7.55
CA ASP A 1058 -11.42 2.82 -6.16
C ASP A 1058 -12.63 3.76 -5.99
N PRO A 1059 -13.87 3.23 -5.94
CA PRO A 1059 -15.06 4.05 -5.82
C PRO A 1059 -15.15 4.81 -4.48
N TRP A 1060 -14.55 4.28 -3.40
CA TRP A 1060 -14.55 4.96 -2.11
C TRP A 1060 -13.60 6.15 -2.12
N ALA A 1061 -12.41 6.02 -2.69
CA ALA A 1061 -11.48 7.14 -2.83
C ALA A 1061 -12.09 8.28 -3.67
N GLU A 1062 -12.83 7.90 -4.71
CA GLU A 1062 -13.49 8.80 -5.67
C GLU A 1062 -14.69 9.53 -5.09
N ALA A 1063 -15.60 8.82 -4.43
CA ALA A 1063 -16.90 9.38 -4.03
C ALA A 1063 -17.25 9.16 -2.55
N GLY A 1064 -16.46 8.38 -1.82
CA GLY A 1064 -16.77 7.92 -0.47
C GLY A 1064 -17.94 6.93 -0.44
N TYR A 1065 -18.27 6.47 0.75
CA TYR A 1065 -19.43 5.61 0.99
C TYR A 1065 -20.73 6.25 0.47
N ALA A 1066 -21.55 5.49 -0.26
CA ALA A 1066 -22.83 5.92 -0.81
C ALA A 1066 -22.80 7.20 -1.65
N GLY A 1067 -21.64 7.57 -2.22
CA GLY A 1067 -21.49 8.70 -3.12
C GLY A 1067 -21.64 8.29 -4.58
N ALA A 1068 -22.45 9.03 -5.34
CA ALA A 1068 -22.59 8.80 -6.77
C ALA A 1068 -21.33 9.20 -7.54
N CYS A 1069 -20.82 8.28 -8.35
CA CYS A 1069 -19.65 8.48 -9.22
C CYS A 1069 -19.97 8.06 -10.66
N LYS A 1070 -19.41 8.79 -11.64
CA LYS A 1070 -19.48 8.46 -13.07
C LYS A 1070 -18.09 8.51 -13.68
N LYS A 1071 -17.73 7.44 -14.40
CA LYS A 1071 -16.59 7.44 -15.31
C LYS A 1071 -17.10 7.36 -16.75
N VAL A 1072 -16.40 8.04 -17.63
CA VAL A 1072 -16.76 8.14 -19.05
C VAL A 1072 -15.55 7.73 -19.87
N VAL A 1073 -15.75 6.80 -20.79
CA VAL A 1073 -14.71 6.28 -21.66
C VAL A 1073 -15.22 6.22 -23.09
N GLU A 1074 -14.33 6.37 -24.05
CA GLU A 1074 -14.61 6.15 -25.47
C GLU A 1074 -14.09 4.77 -25.85
N ALA A 1075 -14.91 3.99 -26.55
CA ALA A 1075 -14.58 2.62 -26.94
C ALA A 1075 -15.02 2.30 -28.36
N ASP A 1076 -14.24 1.46 -29.05
CA ASP A 1076 -14.56 0.94 -30.36
C ASP A 1076 -15.30 -0.41 -30.23
N SER A 1077 -16.42 -0.56 -30.95
CA SER A 1077 -17.03 -1.88 -31.21
C SER A 1077 -16.59 -2.42 -32.55
N LYS A 1078 -16.22 -3.70 -32.57
CA LYS A 1078 -15.89 -4.48 -33.78
C LYS A 1078 -16.60 -5.83 -33.70
N GLY A 1079 -17.33 -6.21 -34.74
CA GLY A 1079 -18.11 -7.46 -34.75
C GLY A 1079 -19.50 -7.34 -34.11
N GLY A 1080 -20.04 -6.12 -34.00
CA GLY A 1080 -21.43 -5.92 -33.58
C GLY A 1080 -21.70 -6.03 -32.07
N LEU A 1081 -20.66 -6.03 -31.23
CA LEU A 1081 -20.74 -6.27 -29.79
C LEU A 1081 -19.83 -5.32 -29.00
N LEU A 1082 -20.35 -4.83 -27.88
CA LEU A 1082 -19.59 -4.11 -26.87
C LEU A 1082 -19.78 -4.86 -25.55
N THR A 1083 -18.68 -5.39 -25.01
CA THR A 1083 -18.66 -6.08 -23.72
C THR A 1083 -17.93 -5.22 -22.69
N VAL A 1084 -18.61 -4.86 -21.61
CA VAL A 1084 -17.99 -4.26 -20.42
C VAL A 1084 -17.66 -5.40 -19.45
N SER A 1085 -16.42 -5.49 -18.98
CA SER A 1085 -15.96 -6.52 -18.06
C SER A 1085 -15.04 -5.93 -16.97
N PHE A 1086 -14.83 -6.71 -15.91
CA PHE A 1086 -13.97 -6.34 -14.79
C PHE A 1086 -12.85 -7.38 -14.67
N PRO A 1087 -11.80 -7.29 -15.52
CA PRO A 1087 -10.87 -8.41 -15.73
C PRO A 1087 -9.91 -8.65 -14.56
N GLU A 1088 -9.69 -7.65 -13.70
CA GLU A 1088 -8.75 -7.72 -12.59
C GLU A 1088 -9.38 -7.05 -11.37
N VAL A 1089 -9.48 -7.81 -10.26
CA VAL A 1089 -9.90 -7.30 -8.95
C VAL A 1089 -8.70 -7.46 -8.04
N LYS A 1090 -8.15 -6.34 -7.57
CA LYS A 1090 -6.95 -6.29 -6.74
C LYS A 1090 -7.25 -6.15 -5.25
N ALA A 1091 -8.45 -5.71 -4.88
CA ALA A 1091 -8.94 -5.69 -3.51
C ALA A 1091 -10.47 -5.65 -3.48
N GLY A 1092 -11.09 -6.35 -2.53
CA GLY A 1092 -12.54 -6.43 -2.40
C GLY A 1092 -13.19 -7.12 -3.61
N GLU A 1093 -14.27 -6.52 -4.10
CA GLU A 1093 -15.04 -7.03 -5.26
C GLU A 1093 -15.30 -5.90 -6.24
N ALA A 1094 -15.39 -6.17 -7.55
CA ALA A 1094 -15.86 -5.17 -8.50
C ALA A 1094 -17.33 -4.85 -8.23
N VAL A 1095 -17.72 -3.58 -8.41
CA VAL A 1095 -19.12 -3.12 -8.23
C VAL A 1095 -19.53 -2.21 -9.38
N ILE A 1096 -20.81 -2.21 -9.75
CA ILE A 1096 -21.38 -1.26 -10.72
C ILE A 1096 -22.89 -1.09 -10.53
N SER A 1097 -23.37 0.15 -10.60
CA SER A 1097 -24.78 0.51 -10.40
C SER A 1097 -25.53 0.74 -11.70
N ALA A 1098 -24.89 1.33 -12.72
CA ALA A 1098 -25.53 1.52 -14.02
C ALA A 1098 -24.53 1.65 -15.17
N ILE A 1099 -25.00 1.39 -16.40
CA ILE A 1099 -24.22 1.55 -17.64
C ILE A 1099 -25.07 2.30 -18.67
N ALA A 1100 -24.48 3.26 -19.38
CA ALA A 1100 -25.10 3.87 -20.55
C ALA A 1100 -24.15 3.84 -21.76
N VAL A 1101 -24.71 3.55 -22.94
CA VAL A 1101 -23.96 3.48 -24.20
C VAL A 1101 -24.57 4.46 -25.19
N ALA A 1102 -23.75 5.36 -25.72
CA ALA A 1102 -24.17 6.41 -26.62
C ALA A 1102 -23.25 6.58 -27.82
N THR A 1103 -23.79 7.15 -28.89
CA THR A 1103 -23.07 7.43 -30.13
C THR A 1103 -23.40 8.83 -30.62
N ASP A 1104 -22.41 9.54 -31.15
CA ASP A 1104 -22.59 10.79 -31.88
C ASP A 1104 -22.73 10.55 -33.40
N ASP A 1105 -22.43 9.34 -33.88
CA ASP A 1105 -22.49 8.94 -35.29
C ASP A 1105 -23.95 8.92 -35.81
N PRO A 1106 -24.30 9.78 -36.78
CA PRO A 1106 -25.61 9.81 -37.41
C PRO A 1106 -26.10 8.47 -37.95
N HIS A 1107 -25.22 7.59 -38.44
CA HIS A 1107 -25.58 6.30 -39.01
C HIS A 1107 -26.05 5.29 -37.96
N ASN A 1108 -25.54 5.41 -36.74
CA ASN A 1108 -25.88 4.51 -35.64
C ASN A 1108 -27.08 4.99 -34.82
N ARG A 1109 -27.58 6.22 -35.05
CA ARG A 1109 -28.73 6.81 -34.31
C ARG A 1109 -30.04 6.08 -34.52
N SER A 1110 -30.25 5.46 -35.69
CA SER A 1110 -31.47 4.72 -36.02
C SER A 1110 -31.44 3.25 -35.58
N PHE A 1111 -30.36 2.81 -34.94
CA PHE A 1111 -30.27 1.46 -34.41
C PHE A 1111 -31.22 1.30 -33.21
N HIS A 1112 -32.25 0.49 -33.38
CA HIS A 1112 -33.13 0.05 -32.31
C HIS A 1112 -32.84 -1.42 -32.01
N PRO A 1113 -32.40 -1.77 -30.79
CA PRO A 1113 -32.18 -3.16 -30.44
C PRO A 1113 -33.53 -3.89 -30.45
N ILE A 1114 -33.76 -4.73 -31.44
CA ILE A 1114 -34.90 -5.64 -31.46
C ILE A 1114 -34.61 -6.73 -30.42
N LEU A 1115 -35.35 -6.71 -29.30
CA LEU A 1115 -35.39 -7.80 -28.32
C LEU A 1115 -36.05 -9.03 -28.96
N SER A 1116 -35.33 -9.78 -29.79
CA SER A 1116 -35.77 -11.08 -30.29
C SER A 1116 -35.09 -12.22 -29.52
N ALA A 1117 -35.89 -12.90 -28.71
CA ALA A 1117 -35.80 -14.28 -28.23
C ALA A 1117 -34.41 -14.90 -27.93
N SER A 1118 -34.18 -15.15 -26.64
CA SER A 1118 -33.41 -16.25 -26.03
C SER A 1118 -32.18 -16.75 -26.81
N TYR A 1119 -31.02 -16.19 -26.49
CA TYR A 1119 -29.74 -16.88 -26.72
C TYR A 1119 -29.59 -17.99 -25.67
N ASN A 1120 -29.48 -19.23 -26.12
CA ASN A 1120 -29.13 -20.39 -25.28
C ASN A 1120 -27.61 -20.58 -25.37
N PRO A 1121 -26.81 -20.37 -24.30
CA PRO A 1121 -25.36 -20.41 -24.38
C PRO A 1121 -24.76 -21.81 -24.64
N HIS A 1122 -25.58 -22.87 -24.73
CA HIS A 1122 -25.12 -24.26 -24.91
C HIS A 1122 -24.82 -24.67 -26.36
N MET A 1123 -24.16 -23.82 -27.15
CA MET A 1123 -23.60 -24.21 -28.46
C MET A 1123 -22.08 -24.09 -28.50
N TRP A 1124 -21.42 -24.82 -27.61
CA TRP A 1124 -20.12 -25.45 -27.86
C TRP A 1124 -20.18 -26.84 -27.21
N SER A 1125 -20.27 -27.88 -28.04
CA SER A 1125 -20.43 -29.29 -27.68
C SER A 1125 -19.20 -29.89 -27.02
#